data_AF-A0A3M2DZ46-F1
#
_entry.id   AF-A0A3M2DZ46-F1
#
_cell.length_a   1.000
_cell.length_b   1.000
_cell.length_c   1.000
_cell.angle_alpha   90.00
_cell.angle_beta   90.00
_cell.angle_gamma   90.00
#
_symmetry.space_group_name_H-M   'P 1'
#
loop_
_entity.id
_entity.type
_entity.pdbx_description
1 polymer ?
#
loop_
_entity_poly.entity_id
_entity_poly.type
_entity_poly.pdbx_seq_one_letter_code
_entity_poly.pdbx_strand_id
1 'polypeptide(L)'
;MTGRPRVAVVGAGIGGLAAARALLHTGRVDVAVFDAADRPGGVIRSVRDEGYLHERAANGFLDNVADGAVPLCEELGVPVEPASPAAKRRWVFYRGRLRPVPASPWEALRTDLVSWRGKLYAAAEPLRRPLRIGDESVAAFARRRLGPEIAKVAVGPMVTGVFAGDAERLSLRAAFPKIAALEERGGLVRGMIATARQRRRSGQPRRSGRLCAPLGGAGALVDAVAAEVGDALRTGASVDRVDRLKNGRLRLRGQRLGKAAAQPFDAVVLAVAAPVAAELVAGALPDAVRPLRGIEFAPVAVAYLGYRRGDVPHPLDGFGFLVVDGEPIRALGVVFESSIWSGRAPDDCVLLRCVYGGVRDPAAVDLDDDDLIAAARGDVGRALGIAAAPTHRAVFRHRRAIAQYTIGHLDRVTAAERVCEPAGVVLAGASYHGVAVNACVADASRVARRVLAHVGVAACAAIAAACAAGGPAPARPAVAPADAAVSRAPAAERGADPARTAPPGAVEVQVVWPRPSAEMLRSPGVNACGAPRPAPLPVAPEAVIADRHARERTVGVAGAVVTAAGPAPAPPAPPAPPAAVAVRDCTLSPRVALVPAGGAVAVINDDDRRHVVHVRYAGGGAAVVAPLPIAGRRIDVPLPREGIAALWTEADPDDVVYVAVAAHAWTAITDAAGTARLDGLPPGRYELRVWFPPAAPGGPDHTAVARADVPAESRVVIALEGGPR
;
A
#
# COMPACT_ATOMS: atom_id res chain seq x y z
N MET A 1 -2.01 -15.02 -32.60
CA MET A 1 -1.11 -14.49 -31.55
C MET A 1 -1.64 -13.13 -31.10
N THR A 2 -2.47 -13.06 -30.07
CA THR A 2 -2.87 -11.75 -29.51
C THR A 2 -1.78 -11.32 -28.54
N GLY A 3 -1.03 -10.26 -28.88
CA GLY A 3 0.01 -9.70 -28.01
C GLY A 3 -0.54 -9.24 -26.66
N ARG A 4 0.34 -9.00 -25.69
CA ARG A 4 -0.04 -8.45 -24.38
C ARG A 4 -0.74 -7.10 -24.56
N PRO A 5 -1.75 -6.75 -23.73
CA PRO A 5 -2.39 -5.44 -23.77
C PRO A 5 -1.35 -4.34 -23.62
N ARG A 6 -1.48 -3.29 -24.43
CA ARG A 6 -0.52 -2.17 -24.48
C ARG A 6 -1.04 -1.02 -23.64
N VAL A 7 -0.24 -0.55 -22.69
CA VAL A 7 -0.58 0.56 -21.80
C VAL A 7 0.40 1.70 -22.03
N ALA A 8 -0.12 2.91 -22.27
CA ALA A 8 0.71 4.10 -22.24
C ALA A 8 0.65 4.79 -20.88
N VAL A 9 1.77 5.35 -20.43
CA VAL A 9 1.84 6.26 -19.29
C VAL A 9 2.32 7.61 -19.81
N VAL A 10 1.54 8.66 -19.62
CA VAL A 10 1.89 10.03 -20.04
C VAL A 10 2.29 10.83 -18.81
N GLY A 11 3.55 11.27 -18.77
CA GLY A 11 4.21 11.92 -17.64
C GLY A 11 5.12 10.95 -16.87
N ALA A 12 6.41 11.26 -16.82
CA ALA A 12 7.47 10.57 -16.10
C ALA A 12 7.88 11.30 -14.81
N GLY A 13 6.93 11.99 -14.17
CA GLY A 13 7.05 12.34 -12.75
C GLY A 13 6.96 11.11 -11.85
N ILE A 14 7.24 11.25 -10.55
CA ILE A 14 7.27 10.10 -9.62
C ILE A 14 5.98 9.26 -9.63
N GLY A 15 4.80 9.88 -9.79
CA GLY A 15 3.54 9.15 -9.89
C GLY A 15 3.42 8.31 -11.15
N GLY A 16 3.92 8.81 -12.29
CA GLY A 16 3.92 8.07 -13.56
C GLY A 16 4.98 6.98 -13.59
N LEU A 17 6.19 7.27 -13.09
CA LEU A 17 7.27 6.29 -12.95
C LEU A 17 6.87 5.14 -12.01
N ALA A 18 6.30 5.45 -10.85
CA ALA A 18 5.82 4.43 -9.91
C ALA A 18 4.68 3.60 -10.51
N ALA A 19 3.73 4.23 -11.22
CA ALA A 19 2.66 3.52 -11.93
C ALA A 19 3.21 2.60 -13.04
N ALA A 20 4.16 3.08 -13.84
CA ALA A 20 4.81 2.30 -14.90
C ALA A 20 5.55 1.09 -14.33
N ARG A 21 6.36 1.29 -13.27
CA ARG A 21 7.03 0.21 -12.54
C ARG A 21 6.03 -0.83 -12.03
N ALA A 22 4.97 -0.38 -11.36
CA ALA A 22 3.94 -1.28 -10.83
C ALA A 22 3.26 -2.09 -11.93
N LEU A 23 3.01 -1.50 -13.11
CA LEU A 23 2.46 -2.21 -14.27
C LEU A 23 3.46 -3.22 -14.87
N LEU A 24 4.72 -2.83 -15.03
CA LEU A 24 5.79 -3.71 -15.54
C LEU A 24 5.96 -4.95 -14.65
N HIS A 25 5.96 -4.76 -13.33
CA HIS A 25 6.07 -5.84 -12.34
C HIS A 25 4.93 -6.86 -12.39
N THR A 26 3.79 -6.52 -13.01
CA THR A 26 2.71 -7.49 -13.18
C THR A 26 3.05 -8.55 -14.24
N GLY A 27 3.93 -8.23 -15.20
CA GLY A 27 4.22 -9.09 -16.35
C GLY A 27 3.04 -9.31 -17.31
N ARG A 28 1.91 -8.62 -17.10
CA ARG A 28 0.64 -8.84 -17.83
C ARG A 28 0.40 -7.88 -18.98
N VAL A 29 1.11 -6.76 -19.03
CA VAL A 29 0.91 -5.68 -20.01
C VAL A 29 2.24 -5.17 -20.57
N ASP A 30 2.21 -4.66 -21.80
CA ASP A 30 3.34 -3.97 -22.41
C ASP A 30 3.21 -2.47 -22.13
N VAL A 31 4.19 -1.89 -21.45
CA VAL A 31 4.15 -0.48 -21.00
C VAL A 31 5.01 0.41 -21.88
N ALA A 32 4.52 1.60 -22.22
CA ALA A 32 5.32 2.67 -22.82
C ALA A 32 5.09 3.98 -22.05
N VAL A 33 6.16 4.63 -21.61
CA VAL A 33 6.12 5.88 -20.84
C VAL A 33 6.60 7.03 -21.73
N PHE A 34 5.86 8.13 -21.75
CA PHE A 34 6.17 9.32 -22.55
C PHE A 34 6.23 10.55 -21.67
N ASP A 35 7.31 11.32 -21.75
CA ASP A 35 7.43 12.63 -21.11
C ASP A 35 7.99 13.66 -22.09
N ALA A 36 7.42 14.87 -22.06
CA ALA A 36 7.82 15.97 -22.90
C ALA A 36 9.19 16.55 -22.50
N ALA A 37 9.57 16.45 -21.23
CA ALA A 37 10.89 16.83 -20.75
C ALA A 37 11.95 15.85 -21.25
N ASP A 38 13.16 16.33 -21.45
CA ASP A 38 14.34 15.57 -21.86
C ASP A 38 14.87 14.59 -20.79
N ARG A 39 14.29 14.61 -19.59
CA ARG A 39 14.67 13.79 -18.44
C ARG A 39 13.44 13.32 -17.64
N PRO A 40 13.55 12.20 -16.89
CA PRO A 40 12.53 11.81 -15.92
C PRO A 40 12.51 12.70 -14.66
N GLY A 41 11.49 12.51 -13.82
CA GLY A 41 11.37 13.06 -12.47
C GLY A 41 10.36 14.18 -12.30
N GLY A 42 9.92 14.78 -13.41
CA GLY A 42 9.06 15.96 -13.38
C GLY A 42 9.68 17.09 -12.53
N VAL A 43 8.94 17.51 -11.50
CA VAL A 43 9.38 18.58 -10.59
C VAL A 43 10.47 18.15 -9.61
N ILE A 44 10.62 16.85 -9.33
CA ILE A 44 11.66 16.33 -8.44
C ILE A 44 12.97 16.33 -9.21
N ARG A 45 13.96 17.05 -8.67
CA ARG A 45 15.31 17.12 -9.20
C ARG A 45 16.23 17.66 -8.12
N SER A 46 17.36 16.99 -7.95
CA SER A 46 18.49 17.49 -7.17
C SER A 46 19.55 18.06 -8.12
N VAL A 47 20.07 19.23 -7.81
CA VAL A 47 21.07 19.94 -8.63
C VAL A 47 22.27 20.23 -7.75
N ARG A 48 23.47 19.80 -8.17
CA ARG A 48 24.73 20.12 -7.50
C ARG A 48 25.38 21.30 -8.22
N ASP A 49 25.81 22.29 -7.46
CA ASP A 49 26.48 23.47 -7.97
C ASP A 49 27.39 24.05 -6.89
N GLU A 50 28.67 24.28 -7.21
CA GLU A 50 29.68 24.83 -6.28
C GLU A 50 29.74 24.16 -4.89
N GLY A 51 29.51 22.84 -4.82
CA GLY A 51 29.48 22.09 -3.57
C GLY A 51 28.16 22.17 -2.78
N TYR A 52 27.19 22.94 -3.26
CA TYR A 52 25.82 22.98 -2.74
C TYR A 52 24.92 21.97 -3.45
N LEU A 53 23.90 21.46 -2.74
CA LEU A 53 22.89 20.55 -3.28
C LEU A 53 21.48 21.15 -3.12
N HIS A 54 20.88 21.50 -4.25
CA HIS A 54 19.57 22.14 -4.33
C HIS A 54 18.50 21.13 -4.69
N GLU A 55 17.37 21.18 -3.99
CA GLU A 55 16.17 20.42 -4.32
C GLU A 55 15.16 21.33 -5.02
N ARG A 56 14.85 21.07 -6.29
CA ARG A 56 13.89 21.90 -7.04
C ARG A 56 12.48 21.81 -6.46
N ALA A 57 12.11 20.68 -5.86
CA ALA A 57 10.78 20.46 -5.31
C ALA A 57 10.85 19.70 -3.98
N ALA A 58 10.69 18.38 -3.99
CA ALA A 58 10.66 17.58 -2.77
C ALA A 58 12.02 17.60 -2.06
N ASN A 59 12.01 17.92 -0.77
CA ASN A 59 13.19 17.94 0.08
C ASN A 59 13.38 16.59 0.83
N GLY A 60 12.28 15.97 1.23
CA GLY A 60 12.28 14.66 1.87
C GLY A 60 10.86 14.15 2.07
N PHE A 61 10.73 12.99 2.69
CA PHE A 61 9.46 12.31 2.95
C PHE A 61 9.48 11.60 4.30
N LEU A 62 8.29 11.36 4.86
CA LEU A 62 8.15 10.69 6.17
C LEU A 62 8.15 9.17 5.99
N ASP A 63 8.81 8.43 6.89
CA ASP A 63 8.83 6.95 6.90
C ASP A 63 7.53 6.28 7.39
N ASN A 64 6.42 7.03 7.43
CA ASN A 64 5.15 6.61 8.04
C ASN A 64 4.11 6.04 7.06
N VAL A 65 4.50 5.78 5.80
CA VAL A 65 3.62 5.22 4.75
C VAL A 65 4.16 3.86 4.31
N ALA A 66 3.30 2.85 4.32
CA ALA A 66 3.68 1.46 4.11
C ALA A 66 4.24 1.13 2.75
N ASP A 67 3.60 1.66 1.74
CA ASP A 67 4.00 1.52 0.35
C ASP A 67 4.48 2.89 -0.16
N GLY A 68 5.25 3.58 0.68
CA GLY A 68 5.72 4.95 0.44
C GLY A 68 7.13 5.01 -0.15
N ALA A 69 7.73 6.19 -0.12
CA ALA A 69 9.02 6.43 -0.75
C ALA A 69 10.21 5.77 -0.03
N VAL A 70 10.21 5.66 1.31
CA VAL A 70 11.30 4.95 2.04
C VAL A 70 11.36 3.47 1.67
N PRO A 71 10.26 2.69 1.77
CA PRO A 71 10.23 1.30 1.30
C PRO A 71 10.65 1.14 -0.16
N LEU A 72 10.22 2.07 -1.03
CA LEU A 72 10.64 2.05 -2.44
C LEU A 72 12.14 2.28 -2.59
N CYS A 73 12.75 3.18 -1.80
CA CYS A 73 14.21 3.35 -1.79
C CYS A 73 14.91 2.06 -1.33
N GLU A 74 14.41 1.40 -0.28
CA GLU A 74 14.94 0.13 0.22
C GLU A 74 14.88 -0.97 -0.84
N GLU A 75 13.74 -1.10 -1.55
CA GLU A 75 13.57 -2.06 -2.66
C GLU A 75 14.57 -1.81 -3.81
N LEU A 76 14.87 -0.54 -4.09
CA LEU A 76 15.75 -0.11 -5.18
C LEU A 76 17.23 -0.08 -4.77
N GLY A 77 17.55 -0.38 -3.51
CA GLY A 77 18.91 -0.24 -2.99
C GLY A 77 19.41 1.21 -2.92
N VAL A 78 18.50 2.19 -2.89
CA VAL A 78 18.83 3.62 -2.74
C VAL A 78 19.01 3.93 -1.25
N PRO A 79 20.22 4.30 -0.79
CA PRO A 79 20.45 4.63 0.61
C PRO A 79 19.62 5.84 1.05
N VAL A 80 19.09 5.79 2.26
CA VAL A 80 18.25 6.86 2.83
C VAL A 80 18.91 7.39 4.10
N GLU A 81 19.09 8.70 4.18
CA GLU A 81 19.51 9.40 5.40
C GLU A 81 18.29 9.91 6.18
N PRO A 82 18.27 9.78 7.51
CA PRO A 82 17.22 10.35 8.31
C PRO A 82 17.61 11.75 8.81
N ALA A 83 16.63 12.65 8.91
CA ALA A 83 16.87 14.05 9.25
C ALA A 83 17.58 14.19 10.60
N SER A 84 18.40 15.24 10.71
CA SER A 84 19.13 15.57 11.93
C SER A 84 18.18 15.72 13.14
N PRO A 85 18.63 15.42 14.37
CA PRO A 85 17.81 15.66 15.56
C PRO A 85 17.39 17.12 15.73
N ALA A 86 18.22 18.07 15.28
CA ALA A 86 17.92 19.50 15.30
C ALA A 86 16.68 19.85 14.46
N ALA A 87 16.45 19.15 13.34
CA ALA A 87 15.29 19.32 12.46
C ALA A 87 13.94 18.99 13.12
N LYS A 88 13.91 18.49 14.36
CA LYS A 88 12.64 18.33 15.10
C LYS A 88 12.03 19.67 15.48
N ARG A 89 12.85 20.70 15.76
CA ARG A 89 12.38 22.05 16.07
C ARG A 89 11.84 22.72 14.82
N ARG A 90 10.66 23.34 14.95
CA ARG A 90 10.01 24.13 13.90
C ARG A 90 9.74 25.50 14.45
N TRP A 91 9.96 26.51 13.63
CA TRP A 91 9.78 27.91 14.01
C TRP A 91 8.61 28.51 13.23
N VAL A 92 7.99 29.52 13.81
CA VAL A 92 7.00 30.36 13.13
C VAL A 92 7.41 31.82 13.34
N PHE A 93 7.48 32.57 12.24
CA PHE A 93 7.65 34.02 12.29
C PHE A 93 6.28 34.65 12.55
N TYR A 94 6.15 35.33 13.68
CA TYR A 94 4.92 35.99 14.12
C TYR A 94 5.29 37.20 14.96
N ARG A 95 4.51 38.28 14.96
CA ARG A 95 4.77 39.50 15.75
C ARG A 95 6.24 39.93 15.73
N GLY A 96 6.84 39.97 14.54
CA GLY A 96 8.20 40.46 14.32
C GLY A 96 9.35 39.59 14.84
N ARG A 97 9.14 38.34 15.29
CA ARG A 97 10.23 37.43 15.70
C ARG A 97 9.90 35.95 15.49
N LEU A 98 10.94 35.12 15.37
CA LEU A 98 10.82 33.67 15.34
C LEU A 98 10.41 33.13 16.72
N ARG A 99 9.41 32.24 16.73
CA ARG A 99 8.94 31.52 17.91
C ARG A 99 8.95 30.02 17.67
N PRO A 100 9.41 29.21 18.64
CA PRO A 100 9.37 27.77 18.50
C PRO A 100 7.93 27.26 18.58
N VAL A 101 7.56 26.38 17.66
CA VAL A 101 6.30 25.63 17.72
C VAL A 101 6.43 24.56 18.80
N PRO A 102 5.55 24.52 19.80
CA PRO A 102 5.67 23.59 20.91
C PRO A 102 5.53 22.13 20.43
N ALA A 103 6.48 21.28 20.81
CA ALA A 103 6.47 19.85 20.49
C ALA A 103 5.80 18.99 21.58
N SER A 104 5.51 19.59 22.74
CA SER A 104 4.92 18.92 23.90
C SER A 104 3.85 19.79 24.59
N PRO A 105 2.89 19.20 25.33
CA PRO A 105 1.93 19.97 26.12
C PRO A 105 2.60 20.94 27.10
N TRP A 106 3.75 20.55 27.67
CA TRP A 106 4.51 21.38 28.58
C TRP A 106 5.08 22.63 27.91
N GLU A 107 5.67 22.49 26.71
CA GLU A 107 6.09 23.63 25.89
C GLU A 107 4.89 24.49 25.47
N ALA A 108 3.75 23.86 25.15
CA ALA A 108 2.53 24.56 24.78
C ALA A 108 1.94 25.40 25.92
N LEU A 109 2.21 25.05 27.19
CA LEU A 109 1.83 25.89 28.33
C LEU A 109 2.73 27.13 28.45
N ARG A 110 4.01 27.02 28.09
CA ARG A 110 5.02 28.09 28.22
C ARG A 110 5.13 29.02 27.01
N THR A 111 4.68 28.59 25.83
CA THR A 111 4.76 29.40 24.60
C THR A 111 3.92 30.68 24.69
N ASP A 112 4.39 31.75 24.05
CA ASP A 112 3.67 33.02 23.87
C ASP A 112 2.96 33.10 22.50
N LEU A 113 2.97 32.03 21.71
CA LEU A 113 2.26 31.94 20.42
C LEU A 113 0.74 32.07 20.59
N VAL A 114 0.21 31.57 21.70
CA VAL A 114 -1.21 31.49 22.00
C VAL A 114 -1.46 32.07 23.40
N SER A 115 -2.52 32.84 23.55
CA SER A 115 -2.97 33.39 24.82
C SER A 115 -3.40 32.28 25.79
N TRP A 116 -3.48 32.59 27.08
CA TRP A 116 -3.99 31.64 28.08
C TRP A 116 -5.44 31.22 27.77
N ARG A 117 -6.26 32.11 27.21
CA ARG A 117 -7.64 31.83 26.78
C ARG A 117 -7.65 30.86 25.60
N GLY A 118 -6.78 31.06 24.61
CA GLY A 118 -6.61 30.15 23.49
C GLY A 118 -6.13 28.76 23.92
N LYS A 119 -5.20 28.70 24.88
CA LYS A 119 -4.73 27.44 25.49
C LYS A 119 -5.87 26.69 26.20
N LEU A 120 -6.66 27.39 27.02
CA LEU A 120 -7.82 26.80 27.70
C LEU A 120 -8.86 26.30 26.69
N TYR A 121 -9.12 27.08 25.64
CA TYR A 121 -10.02 26.69 24.56
C TYR A 121 -9.53 25.41 23.86
N ALA A 122 -8.24 25.30 23.56
CA ALA A 122 -7.66 24.09 22.95
C ALA A 122 -7.68 22.88 23.90
N ALA A 123 -7.40 23.09 25.19
CA ALA A 123 -7.42 22.03 26.20
C ALA A 123 -8.81 21.40 26.38
N ALA A 124 -9.88 22.16 26.12
CA ALA A 124 -11.26 21.67 26.15
C ALA A 124 -11.66 20.85 24.89
N GLU A 125 -10.80 20.71 23.88
CA GLU A 125 -11.10 19.97 22.64
C GLU A 125 -11.69 18.56 22.87
N PRO A 126 -11.17 17.73 23.79
CA PRO A 126 -11.69 16.38 24.00
C PRO A 126 -13.15 16.34 24.50
N LEU A 127 -13.66 17.44 25.05
CA LEU A 127 -15.03 17.54 25.59
C LEU A 127 -16.04 17.94 24.51
N ARG A 128 -15.58 18.40 23.34
CA ARG A 128 -16.44 18.89 22.27
C ARG A 128 -17.00 17.71 21.47
N ARG A 129 -18.30 17.76 21.15
CA ARG A 129 -18.94 16.71 20.34
C ARG A 129 -18.47 16.80 18.88
N PRO A 130 -18.23 15.67 18.18
CA PRO A 130 -18.01 15.64 16.73
C PRO A 130 -19.23 16.22 16.01
N LEU A 131 -19.00 17.03 14.96
CA LEU A 131 -20.07 17.48 14.07
C LEU A 131 -19.89 16.78 12.73
N ARG A 132 -20.99 16.26 12.16
CA ARG A 132 -20.99 15.69 10.81
C ARG A 132 -21.16 16.81 9.80
N ILE A 133 -20.04 17.45 9.46
CA ILE A 133 -19.98 18.44 8.39
C ILE A 133 -19.48 17.72 7.14
N GLY A 134 -20.11 17.97 6.00
CA GLY A 134 -19.81 17.28 4.73
C GLY A 134 -18.37 17.53 4.28
N ASP A 135 -18.13 18.64 3.60
CA ASP A 135 -16.80 19.14 3.29
C ASP A 135 -16.65 20.54 3.86
N GLU A 136 -15.59 20.78 4.64
CA GLU A 136 -15.32 22.05 5.29
C GLU A 136 -13.87 22.46 5.08
N SER A 137 -13.59 23.76 5.21
CA SER A 137 -12.23 24.24 5.11
C SER A 137 -11.38 23.84 6.31
N VAL A 138 -10.07 23.70 6.09
CA VAL A 138 -9.10 23.43 7.16
C VAL A 138 -9.16 24.51 8.24
N ALA A 139 -9.32 25.78 7.87
CA ALA A 139 -9.44 26.88 8.81
C ALA A 139 -10.75 26.86 9.61
N ALA A 140 -11.90 26.57 8.98
CA ALA A 140 -13.18 26.45 9.67
C ALA A 140 -13.14 25.32 10.71
N PHE A 141 -12.61 24.16 10.32
CA PHE A 141 -12.35 23.05 11.23
C PHE A 141 -11.46 23.48 12.41
N ALA A 142 -10.32 24.10 12.13
CA ALA A 142 -9.35 24.50 13.14
C ALA A 142 -9.93 25.54 14.12
N ARG A 143 -10.66 26.55 13.64
CA ARG A 143 -11.31 27.54 14.52
C ARG A 143 -12.29 26.88 15.47
N ARG A 144 -13.14 25.99 14.94
CA ARG A 144 -14.14 25.26 15.71
C ARG A 144 -13.53 24.30 16.74
N ARG A 145 -12.44 23.63 16.38
CA ARG A 145 -11.82 22.57 17.20
C ARG A 145 -10.72 23.06 18.13
N LEU A 146 -9.92 24.01 17.71
CA LEU A 146 -8.70 24.46 18.39
C LEU A 146 -8.73 25.95 18.74
N GLY A 147 -9.65 26.72 18.15
CA GLY A 147 -9.82 28.14 18.40
C GLY A 147 -9.13 29.01 17.34
N PRO A 148 -9.50 30.30 17.24
CA PRO A 148 -9.03 31.20 16.19
C PRO A 148 -7.52 31.46 16.27
N GLU A 149 -6.94 31.49 17.46
CA GLU A 149 -5.50 31.73 17.64
C GLU A 149 -4.65 30.59 17.05
N ILE A 150 -4.96 29.33 17.40
CA ILE A 150 -4.25 28.16 16.86
C ILE A 150 -4.49 28.01 15.36
N ALA A 151 -5.71 28.29 14.89
CA ALA A 151 -6.01 28.31 13.47
C ALA A 151 -5.07 29.28 12.72
N LYS A 152 -4.84 30.48 13.27
CA LYS A 152 -3.96 31.50 12.70
C LYS A 152 -2.48 31.16 12.80
N VAL A 153 -1.97 30.82 13.99
CA VAL A 153 -0.50 30.77 14.23
C VAL A 153 0.13 29.41 13.98
N ALA A 154 -0.66 28.35 13.85
CA ALA A 154 -0.17 27.00 13.61
C ALA A 154 -0.76 26.37 12.34
N VAL A 155 -2.09 26.37 12.22
CA VAL A 155 -2.76 25.66 11.11
C VAL A 155 -2.57 26.38 9.77
N GLY A 156 -2.75 27.70 9.72
CA GLY A 156 -2.49 28.51 8.51
C GLY A 156 -1.07 28.33 7.97
N PRO A 157 -0.03 28.56 8.79
CA PRO A 157 1.36 28.29 8.40
C PRO A 157 1.58 26.84 7.97
N MET A 158 1.03 25.85 8.68
CA MET A 158 1.15 24.43 8.27
C MET A 158 0.55 24.18 6.88
N VAL A 159 -0.63 24.72 6.58
CA VAL A 159 -1.26 24.62 5.26
C VAL A 159 -0.37 25.27 4.20
N THR A 160 0.16 26.46 4.48
CA THR A 160 1.14 27.12 3.62
C THR A 160 2.36 26.22 3.37
N GLY A 161 2.93 25.62 4.42
CA GLY A 161 4.15 24.80 4.31
C GLY A 161 3.96 23.52 3.51
N VAL A 162 2.75 22.96 3.46
CA VAL A 162 2.46 21.71 2.73
C VAL A 162 1.92 21.97 1.33
N PHE A 163 1.01 22.94 1.18
CA PHE A 163 0.27 23.17 -0.06
C PHE A 163 0.65 24.48 -0.77
N ALA A 164 1.45 25.35 -0.16
CA ALA A 164 1.57 26.76 -0.55
C ALA A 164 0.19 27.42 -0.72
N GLY A 165 -0.79 26.95 0.07
CA GLY A 165 -2.21 27.22 -0.12
C GLY A 165 -2.82 28.07 0.98
N ASP A 166 -4.13 28.27 0.87
CA ASP A 166 -4.94 29.01 1.84
C ASP A 166 -5.83 28.04 2.64
N ALA A 167 -5.70 28.07 3.96
CA ALA A 167 -6.46 27.22 4.87
C ALA A 167 -7.98 27.50 4.82
N GLU A 168 -8.41 28.69 4.40
CA GLU A 168 -9.83 29.01 4.21
C GLU A 168 -10.45 28.29 3.02
N ARG A 169 -9.63 27.92 2.02
CA ARG A 169 -10.10 27.35 0.76
C ARG A 169 -9.92 25.83 0.69
N LEU A 170 -8.86 25.30 1.31
CA LEU A 170 -8.54 23.87 1.26
C LEU A 170 -9.54 23.02 2.05
N SER A 171 -10.02 21.95 1.44
CA SER A 171 -10.85 20.92 2.05
C SER A 171 -10.06 20.13 3.10
N LEU A 172 -10.60 20.00 4.31
CA LEU A 172 -10.01 19.16 5.35
C LEU A 172 -9.94 17.69 4.92
N ARG A 173 -11.01 17.16 4.32
CA ARG A 173 -11.11 15.74 3.97
C ARG A 173 -10.19 15.37 2.82
N ALA A 174 -9.99 16.29 1.87
CA ALA A 174 -9.07 16.07 0.75
C ALA A 174 -7.61 16.32 1.16
N ALA A 175 -7.31 17.44 1.81
CA ALA A 175 -5.94 17.86 2.10
C ALA A 175 -5.32 17.13 3.32
N PHE A 176 -6.13 16.84 4.34
CA PHE A 176 -5.70 16.20 5.59
C PHE A 176 -6.63 15.05 5.99
N PRO A 177 -6.79 14.00 5.16
CA PRO A 177 -7.74 12.90 5.39
C PRO A 177 -7.52 12.18 6.71
N LYS A 178 -6.25 12.07 7.16
CA LYS A 178 -5.93 11.48 8.47
C LYS A 178 -6.51 12.31 9.63
N ILE A 179 -6.55 13.63 9.52
CA ILE A 179 -7.14 14.52 10.54
C ILE A 179 -8.67 14.40 10.51
N ALA A 180 -9.27 14.41 9.32
CA ALA A 180 -10.71 14.19 9.16
C ALA A 180 -11.16 12.84 9.78
N ALA A 181 -10.38 11.78 9.59
CA ALA A 181 -10.66 10.47 10.18
C ALA A 181 -10.55 10.44 11.72
N LEU A 182 -9.77 11.35 12.33
CA LEU A 182 -9.74 11.49 13.80
C LEU A 182 -11.01 12.16 14.31
N GLU A 183 -11.50 13.19 13.62
CA GLU A 183 -12.76 13.87 13.94
C GLU A 183 -13.94 12.88 13.99
N GLU A 184 -14.04 11.99 13.00
CA GLU A 184 -15.05 10.93 12.92
C GLU A 184 -14.98 9.95 14.12
N ARG A 185 -13.83 9.87 14.80
CA ARG A 185 -13.59 9.04 16.00
C ARG A 185 -13.76 9.81 17.31
N GLY A 186 -14.46 10.96 17.27
CA GLY A 186 -14.83 11.73 18.47
C GLY A 186 -13.91 12.90 18.80
N GLY A 187 -13.20 13.45 17.80
CA GLY A 187 -12.29 14.59 17.94
C GLY A 187 -10.82 14.20 17.85
N LEU A 188 -9.93 15.19 17.83
CA LEU A 188 -8.49 14.99 17.61
C LEU A 188 -7.86 14.13 18.71
N VAL A 189 -8.03 14.51 19.98
CA VAL A 189 -7.39 13.79 21.11
C VAL A 189 -8.01 12.41 21.29
N ARG A 190 -9.34 12.32 21.33
CA ARG A 190 -10.05 11.04 21.48
C ARG A 190 -9.78 10.11 20.30
N GLY A 191 -9.77 10.64 19.07
CA GLY A 191 -9.43 9.90 17.86
C GLY A 191 -8.00 9.37 17.88
N MET A 192 -7.03 10.14 18.39
CA MET A 192 -5.65 9.67 18.55
C MET A 192 -5.57 8.52 19.57
N ILE A 193 -6.24 8.64 20.71
CA ILE A 193 -6.30 7.59 21.73
C ILE A 193 -6.96 6.31 21.18
N ALA A 194 -8.10 6.45 20.49
CA ALA A 194 -8.80 5.34 19.88
C ALA A 194 -7.93 4.62 18.83
N THR A 195 -7.23 5.39 17.99
CA THR A 195 -6.31 4.86 16.98
C THR A 195 -5.10 4.15 17.62
N ALA A 196 -4.54 4.70 18.70
CA ALA A 196 -3.45 4.06 19.43
C ALA A 196 -3.88 2.74 20.09
N ARG A 197 -5.07 2.70 20.69
CA ARG A 197 -5.66 1.47 21.26
C ARG A 197 -5.91 0.41 20.19
N GLN A 198 -6.46 0.81 19.05
CA GLN A 198 -6.70 -0.08 17.92
C GLN A 198 -5.40 -0.71 17.41
N ARG A 199 -4.34 0.10 17.23
CA ARG A 199 -3.02 -0.38 16.79
C ARG A 199 -2.39 -1.36 17.76
N ARG A 200 -2.48 -1.10 19.07
CA ARG A 200 -2.00 -2.04 20.10
C ARG A 200 -2.74 -3.37 20.04
N ARG A 201 -4.05 -3.35 19.79
CA ARG A 201 -4.88 -4.56 19.65
C ARG A 201 -4.58 -5.34 18.37
N SER A 202 -4.23 -4.66 17.27
CA SER A 202 -3.94 -5.29 15.98
C SER A 202 -2.48 -5.66 15.77
N GLY A 203 -1.60 -5.44 16.76
CA GLY A 203 -0.17 -5.76 16.66
C GLY A 203 0.57 -4.98 15.56
N GLN A 204 0.00 -3.89 15.04
CA GLN A 204 0.59 -3.15 13.93
C GLN A 204 1.88 -2.42 14.37
N PRO A 205 2.99 -2.58 13.64
CA PRO A 205 4.25 -1.94 13.99
C PRO A 205 4.13 -0.42 13.94
N ARG A 206 4.74 0.25 14.93
CA ARG A 206 4.73 1.71 15.02
C ARG A 206 5.82 2.27 14.11
N ARG A 207 5.41 2.92 13.02
CA ARG A 207 6.34 3.68 12.16
C ARG A 207 6.76 4.97 12.85
N SER A 208 8.01 5.38 12.66
CA SER A 208 8.62 6.43 13.47
C SER A 208 8.07 7.82 13.14
N GLY A 209 7.62 8.04 11.90
CA GLY A 209 7.25 9.37 11.39
C GLY A 209 8.45 10.29 11.23
N ARG A 210 9.65 9.74 11.10
CA ARG A 210 10.88 10.51 10.91
C ARG A 210 10.94 11.00 9.47
N LEU A 211 11.41 12.23 9.31
CA LEU A 211 11.71 12.80 8.00
C LEU A 211 13.00 12.15 7.48
N CYS A 212 12.96 11.67 6.25
CA CYS A 212 14.05 10.99 5.57
C CYS A 212 14.21 11.54 4.15
N ALA A 213 15.41 11.42 3.58
CA ALA A 213 15.69 11.75 2.19
C ALA A 213 16.68 10.74 1.61
N PRO A 214 16.65 10.46 0.29
CA PRO A 214 17.69 9.66 -0.34
C PRO A 214 19.05 10.36 -0.18
N LEU A 215 20.09 9.57 0.07
CA LEU A 215 21.45 10.08 0.15
C LEU A 215 21.83 10.71 -1.20
N GLY A 216 22.32 11.95 -1.15
CA GLY A 216 22.64 12.71 -2.36
C GLY A 216 21.46 13.39 -3.05
N GLY A 217 20.25 13.31 -2.46
CA GLY A 217 19.10 14.12 -2.82
C GLY A 217 17.91 13.33 -3.38
N ALA A 218 16.73 13.97 -3.40
CA ALA A 218 15.49 13.34 -3.83
C ALA A 218 15.50 12.84 -5.28
N GLY A 219 16.40 13.35 -6.13
CA GLY A 219 16.65 12.88 -7.49
C GLY A 219 17.08 11.41 -7.55
N ALA A 220 17.83 10.92 -6.56
CA ALA A 220 18.33 9.54 -6.57
C ALA A 220 17.19 8.49 -6.61
N LEU A 221 16.07 8.76 -5.94
CA LEU A 221 14.88 7.90 -6.02
C LEU A 221 14.29 7.90 -7.43
N VAL A 222 14.20 9.07 -8.07
CA VAL A 222 13.69 9.18 -9.44
C VAL A 222 14.57 8.41 -10.41
N ASP A 223 15.88 8.60 -10.32
CA ASP A 223 16.85 7.98 -11.22
C ASP A 223 16.80 6.45 -11.09
N ALA A 224 16.69 5.94 -9.86
CA ALA A 224 16.56 4.50 -9.63
C ALA A 224 15.26 3.90 -10.19
N VAL A 225 14.11 4.57 -9.99
CA VAL A 225 12.84 4.09 -10.59
C VAL A 225 12.90 4.17 -12.11
N ALA A 226 13.46 5.25 -12.67
CA ALA A 226 13.59 5.43 -14.11
C ALA A 226 14.50 4.36 -14.74
N ALA A 227 15.59 3.99 -14.06
CA ALA A 227 16.48 2.91 -14.49
C ALA A 227 15.75 1.55 -14.54
N GLU A 228 14.90 1.25 -13.56
CA GLU A 228 14.09 0.02 -13.55
C GLU A 228 12.98 0.03 -14.63
N VAL A 229 12.41 1.20 -14.94
CA VAL A 229 11.48 1.34 -16.08
C VAL A 229 12.21 1.12 -17.42
N GLY A 230 13.49 1.49 -17.52
CA GLY A 230 14.36 1.18 -18.65
C GLY A 230 13.82 1.66 -20.00
N ASP A 231 13.90 0.79 -21.01
CA ASP A 231 13.57 1.10 -22.41
C ASP A 231 12.09 1.44 -22.67
N ALA A 232 11.22 1.20 -21.68
CA ALA A 232 9.84 1.66 -21.74
C ALA A 232 9.74 3.20 -21.67
N LEU A 233 10.72 3.88 -21.07
CA LEU A 233 10.75 5.32 -20.89
C LEU A 233 11.25 6.07 -22.13
N ARG A 234 10.46 7.06 -22.58
CA ARG A 234 10.84 8.01 -23.63
C ARG A 234 10.70 9.45 -23.14
N THR A 235 11.83 10.10 -22.97
CA THR A 235 11.92 11.53 -22.69
C THR A 235 12.00 12.33 -24.00
N GLY A 236 11.70 13.63 -23.94
CA GLY A 236 11.62 14.52 -25.10
C GLY A 236 10.47 14.17 -26.06
N ALA A 237 9.51 13.35 -25.62
CA ALA A 237 8.39 12.84 -26.38
C ALA A 237 7.08 13.45 -25.86
N SER A 238 6.59 14.51 -26.52
CA SER A 238 5.37 15.20 -26.11
C SER A 238 4.13 14.47 -26.61
N VAL A 239 3.17 14.22 -25.72
CA VAL A 239 1.81 13.84 -26.10
C VAL A 239 0.97 15.11 -26.03
N ASP A 240 0.30 15.44 -27.13
CA ASP A 240 -0.52 16.64 -27.26
C ASP A 240 -2.01 16.30 -27.23
N ARG A 241 -2.39 15.06 -27.56
CA ARG A 241 -3.77 14.60 -27.60
C ARG A 241 -3.92 13.08 -27.44
N VAL A 242 -5.00 12.66 -26.80
CA VAL A 242 -5.48 11.28 -26.75
C VAL A 242 -6.79 11.19 -27.53
N ASP A 243 -6.80 10.37 -28.58
CA ASP A 243 -8.00 10.07 -29.35
C ASP A 243 -8.56 8.70 -28.98
N ARG A 244 -9.89 8.58 -28.94
CA ARG A 244 -10.57 7.28 -28.79
C ARG A 244 -11.03 6.77 -30.14
N LEU A 245 -10.63 5.55 -30.47
CA LEU A 245 -10.97 4.89 -31.73
C LEU A 245 -12.33 4.19 -31.64
N LYS A 246 -12.93 3.87 -32.79
CA LYS A 246 -14.23 3.17 -32.86
C LYS A 246 -14.24 1.82 -32.15
N ASN A 247 -13.09 1.14 -32.09
CA ASN A 247 -12.91 -0.14 -31.40
C ASN A 247 -12.63 0.04 -29.89
N GLY A 248 -12.78 1.24 -29.33
CA GLY A 248 -12.57 1.54 -27.92
C GLY A 248 -11.13 1.81 -27.52
N ARG A 249 -10.14 1.44 -28.34
CA ARG A 249 -8.70 1.66 -28.06
C ARG A 249 -8.32 3.13 -28.15
N LEU A 250 -7.21 3.49 -27.52
CA LEU A 250 -6.72 4.87 -27.39
C LEU A 250 -5.50 5.09 -28.29
N ARG A 251 -5.47 6.20 -29.01
CA ARG A 251 -4.34 6.61 -29.85
C ARG A 251 -3.73 7.90 -29.32
N LEU A 252 -2.42 7.90 -29.12
CA LEU A 252 -1.67 9.10 -28.75
C LEU A 252 -1.27 9.87 -30.01
N ARG A 253 -1.40 11.20 -29.96
CA ARG A 253 -0.80 12.13 -30.92
C ARG A 253 0.15 13.07 -30.21
N GLY A 254 1.24 13.41 -30.88
CA GLY A 254 2.20 14.38 -30.41
C GLY A 254 3.54 14.24 -31.12
N GLN A 255 4.60 14.78 -30.53
CA GLN A 255 5.92 14.89 -31.16
C GLN A 255 6.88 13.84 -30.60
N ARG A 256 7.77 13.32 -31.47
CA ARG A 256 8.88 12.41 -31.09
C ARG A 256 8.44 11.15 -30.32
N LEU A 257 7.19 10.70 -30.48
CA LEU A 257 6.66 9.51 -29.80
C LEU A 257 7.26 8.18 -30.29
N GLY A 258 7.85 8.18 -31.50
CA GLY A 258 8.50 7.01 -32.10
C GLY A 258 7.55 5.87 -32.46
N LYS A 259 8.11 4.72 -32.83
CA LYS A 259 7.34 3.55 -33.33
C LYS A 259 6.34 3.00 -32.30
N ALA A 260 6.60 3.09 -30.99
CA ALA A 260 5.67 2.50 -30.04
C ALA A 260 4.40 3.32 -29.78
N ALA A 261 4.27 4.52 -30.34
CA ALA A 261 2.96 5.19 -30.44
C ALA A 261 2.25 4.94 -31.78
N ALA A 262 2.88 4.20 -32.71
CA ALA A 262 2.28 3.91 -34.02
C ALA A 262 1.03 3.02 -33.91
N GLN A 263 1.02 2.13 -32.92
CA GLN A 263 -0.14 1.27 -32.63
C GLN A 263 -0.95 1.85 -31.47
N PRO A 264 -2.29 1.68 -31.48
CA PRO A 264 -3.16 2.05 -30.35
C PRO A 264 -2.80 1.31 -29.06
N PHE A 265 -3.29 1.87 -27.95
CA PHE A 265 -3.17 1.37 -26.60
C PHE A 265 -4.55 0.92 -26.08
N ASP A 266 -4.53 -0.06 -25.20
CA ASP A 266 -5.72 -0.61 -24.56
C ASP A 266 -6.07 0.18 -23.29
N ALA A 267 -5.10 0.86 -22.68
CA ALA A 267 -5.32 1.85 -21.63
C ALA A 267 -4.25 2.95 -21.68
N VAL A 268 -4.59 4.12 -21.13
CA VAL A 268 -3.68 5.26 -20.96
C VAL A 268 -3.74 5.74 -19.52
N VAL A 269 -2.58 5.78 -18.84
CA VAL A 269 -2.41 6.44 -17.55
C VAL A 269 -1.99 7.88 -17.81
N LEU A 270 -2.75 8.85 -17.29
CA LEU A 270 -2.40 10.26 -17.32
C LEU A 270 -1.80 10.66 -15.97
N ALA A 271 -0.47 10.73 -15.91
CA ALA A 271 0.34 11.11 -14.76
C ALA A 271 0.87 12.56 -14.88
N VAL A 272 0.07 13.44 -15.50
CA VAL A 272 0.35 14.86 -15.70
C VAL A 272 -0.52 15.72 -14.77
N ALA A 273 -0.25 17.03 -14.69
CA ALA A 273 -1.12 17.96 -13.98
C ALA A 273 -2.55 17.93 -14.56
N ALA A 274 -3.57 18.01 -13.71
CA ALA A 274 -4.97 17.84 -14.14
C ALA A 274 -5.43 18.78 -15.28
N PRO A 275 -5.04 20.08 -15.34
CA PRO A 275 -5.33 20.93 -16.49
C PRO A 275 -4.72 20.42 -17.80
N VAL A 276 -3.51 19.83 -17.74
CA VAL A 276 -2.87 19.19 -18.92
C VAL A 276 -3.65 17.94 -19.30
N ALA A 277 -4.01 17.09 -18.33
CA ALA A 277 -4.84 15.91 -18.60
C ALA A 277 -6.16 16.30 -19.29
N ALA A 278 -6.78 17.41 -18.87
CA ALA A 278 -8.00 17.94 -19.48
C ALA A 278 -7.80 18.30 -20.96
N GLU A 279 -6.67 18.94 -21.30
CA GLU A 279 -6.32 19.29 -22.68
C GLU A 279 -6.09 18.03 -23.53
N LEU A 280 -5.35 17.06 -22.99
CA LEU A 280 -5.04 15.81 -23.69
C LEU A 280 -6.30 15.03 -24.07
N VAL A 281 -7.31 14.98 -23.19
CA VAL A 281 -8.54 14.20 -23.40
C VAL A 281 -9.70 15.01 -23.96
N ALA A 282 -9.56 16.32 -24.18
CA ALA A 282 -10.67 17.20 -24.53
C ALA A 282 -11.51 16.73 -25.72
N GLY A 283 -10.84 16.18 -26.74
CA GLY A 283 -11.52 15.64 -27.94
C GLY A 283 -12.14 14.26 -27.75
N ALA A 284 -11.62 13.44 -26.83
CA ALA A 284 -12.10 12.07 -26.63
C ALA A 284 -13.14 11.96 -25.50
N LEU A 285 -13.01 12.80 -24.47
CA LEU A 285 -13.76 12.78 -23.22
C LEU A 285 -14.10 14.22 -22.78
N PRO A 286 -14.96 14.95 -23.52
CA PRO A 286 -15.28 16.34 -23.23
C PRO A 286 -15.86 16.54 -21.81
N ASP A 287 -16.61 15.57 -21.30
CA ASP A 287 -17.21 15.63 -19.95
C ASP A 287 -16.17 15.54 -18.82
N ALA A 288 -14.96 15.04 -19.11
CA ALA A 288 -13.86 15.03 -18.15
C ALA A 288 -13.16 16.40 -18.04
N VAL A 289 -13.33 17.30 -19.01
CA VAL A 289 -12.58 18.56 -19.11
C VAL A 289 -12.90 19.49 -17.94
N ARG A 290 -14.19 19.71 -17.66
CA ARG A 290 -14.64 20.62 -16.60
C ARG A 290 -14.13 20.20 -15.20
N PRO A 291 -14.33 18.95 -14.73
CA PRO A 291 -13.82 18.55 -13.42
C PRO A 291 -12.29 18.59 -13.33
N LEU A 292 -11.57 18.23 -14.41
CA LEU A 292 -10.10 18.28 -14.44
C LEU A 292 -9.55 19.72 -14.42
N ARG A 293 -10.11 20.63 -15.20
CA ARG A 293 -9.71 22.06 -15.19
C ARG A 293 -10.07 22.76 -13.88
N GLY A 294 -11.08 22.27 -13.17
CA GLY A 294 -11.48 22.78 -11.85
C GLY A 294 -10.48 22.48 -10.73
N ILE A 295 -9.43 21.70 -10.99
CA ILE A 295 -8.33 21.46 -10.03
C ILE A 295 -7.30 22.57 -10.20
N GLU A 296 -7.32 23.53 -9.29
CA GLU A 296 -6.42 24.70 -9.28
C GLU A 296 -5.00 24.32 -8.85
N PHE A 297 -4.01 25.15 -9.23
CA PHE A 297 -2.61 24.99 -8.85
C PHE A 297 -2.05 26.29 -8.30
N ALA A 298 -1.25 26.18 -7.25
CA ALA A 298 -0.46 27.29 -6.74
C ALA A 298 0.91 27.33 -7.46
N PRO A 299 1.33 28.49 -8.00
CA PRO A 299 2.68 28.68 -8.50
C PRO A 299 3.67 28.81 -7.33
N VAL A 300 4.90 28.34 -7.49
CA VAL A 300 5.94 28.45 -6.45
C VAL A 300 7.26 28.82 -7.10
N ALA A 301 7.97 29.77 -6.49
CA ALA A 301 9.37 30.03 -6.75
C ALA A 301 10.21 29.70 -5.51
N VAL A 302 11.42 29.23 -5.73
CA VAL A 302 12.35 28.86 -4.68
C VAL A 302 13.66 29.60 -4.93
N ALA A 303 14.09 30.37 -3.93
CA ALA A 303 15.38 31.04 -3.91
C ALA A 303 16.28 30.38 -2.87
N TYR A 304 17.46 29.96 -3.29
CA TYR A 304 18.50 29.42 -2.43
C TYR A 304 19.54 30.48 -2.14
N LEU A 305 19.94 30.58 -0.87
CA LEU A 305 20.99 31.47 -0.41
C LEU A 305 22.00 30.67 0.42
N GLY A 306 23.25 30.66 -0.04
CA GLY A 306 24.39 30.14 0.72
C GLY A 306 25.06 31.26 1.51
N TYR A 307 25.51 30.95 2.72
CA TYR A 307 26.27 31.88 3.58
C TYR A 307 27.39 31.14 4.29
N ARG A 308 28.47 31.83 4.65
CA ARG A 308 29.41 31.28 5.63
C ARG A 308 28.71 31.15 6.97
N ARG A 309 29.00 30.08 7.71
CA ARG A 309 28.34 29.82 9.00
C ARG A 309 28.54 30.99 9.98
N GLY A 310 29.73 31.60 10.01
CA GLY A 310 30.06 32.73 10.89
C GLY A 310 29.30 34.02 10.59
N ASP A 311 28.76 34.17 9.38
CA ASP A 311 28.00 35.36 8.96
C ASP A 311 26.51 35.28 9.31
N VAL A 312 26.07 34.18 9.90
CA VAL A 312 24.67 33.93 10.24
C VAL A 312 24.49 33.92 11.76
N PRO A 313 23.96 35.02 12.35
CA PRO A 313 23.82 35.14 13.80
C PRO A 313 22.89 34.09 14.42
N HIS A 314 21.82 33.72 13.71
CA HIS A 314 20.90 32.69 14.18
C HIS A 314 21.60 31.31 14.27
N PRO A 315 21.35 30.49 15.30
CA PRO A 315 21.97 29.17 15.45
C PRO A 315 21.57 28.16 14.36
N LEU A 316 20.45 28.40 13.67
CA LEU A 316 19.81 27.51 12.67
C LEU A 316 19.46 26.13 13.25
N ASP A 317 19.07 26.09 14.53
CA ASP A 317 18.67 24.88 15.26
C ASP A 317 17.20 24.51 14.96
N GLY A 318 16.97 23.97 13.77
CA GLY A 318 15.63 23.59 13.37
C GLY A 318 15.52 23.10 11.94
N PHE A 319 14.31 22.72 11.57
CA PHE A 319 13.93 22.48 10.18
C PHE A 319 13.91 23.78 9.38
N GLY A 320 13.53 24.88 10.03
CA GLY A 320 13.25 26.15 9.38
C GLY A 320 12.06 26.85 10.02
N PHE A 321 11.54 27.88 9.34
CA PHE A 321 10.39 28.63 9.79
C PHE A 321 9.33 28.81 8.72
N LEU A 322 8.07 28.94 9.17
CA LEU A 322 6.94 29.35 8.35
C LEU A 322 6.46 30.73 8.80
N VAL A 323 5.80 31.46 7.92
CA VAL A 323 5.38 32.84 8.18
C VAL A 323 3.86 32.90 8.40
N VAL A 324 3.44 33.55 9.49
CA VAL A 324 2.01 33.84 9.72
C VAL A 324 1.55 34.94 8.77
N ASP A 325 0.33 34.80 8.25
CA ASP A 325 -0.27 35.79 7.37
C ASP A 325 -0.33 37.19 8.02
N GLY A 326 0.10 38.20 7.26
CA GLY A 326 0.17 39.61 7.67
C GLY A 326 1.51 40.05 8.25
N GLU A 327 2.49 39.15 8.39
CA GLU A 327 3.85 39.52 8.80
C GLU A 327 4.66 40.14 7.63
N PRO A 328 5.68 40.99 7.92
CA PRO A 328 6.46 41.69 6.90
C PRO A 328 7.51 40.81 6.18
N ILE A 329 7.35 39.49 6.22
CA ILE A 329 8.20 38.53 5.51
C ILE A 329 7.40 38.05 4.30
N ARG A 330 7.96 38.23 3.10
CA ARG A 330 7.28 37.87 1.85
C ARG A 330 7.33 36.36 1.61
N ALA A 331 8.42 35.70 2.00
CA ALA A 331 8.55 34.25 1.91
C ALA A 331 7.40 33.52 2.63
N LEU A 332 6.92 32.45 2.03
CA LEU A 332 5.98 31.52 2.66
C LEU A 332 6.64 30.80 3.86
N GLY A 333 7.92 30.52 3.72
CA GLY A 333 8.79 29.93 4.73
C GLY A 333 10.21 29.76 4.23
N VAL A 334 11.12 29.49 5.16
CA VAL A 334 12.53 29.23 4.89
C VAL A 334 12.94 27.93 5.55
N VAL A 335 13.56 27.04 4.77
CA VAL A 335 14.07 25.75 5.23
C VAL A 335 15.58 25.84 5.42
N PHE A 336 16.09 25.31 6.54
CA PHE A 336 17.51 25.28 6.88
C PHE A 336 18.13 23.99 6.36
N GLU A 337 18.39 23.93 5.05
CA GLU A 337 18.75 22.70 4.33
C GLU A 337 19.94 21.96 4.95
N SER A 338 21.04 22.69 5.19
CA SER A 338 22.26 22.15 5.79
C SER A 338 22.11 21.81 7.28
N SER A 339 21.07 22.29 7.96
CA SER A 339 20.74 21.87 9.33
C SER A 339 19.97 20.55 9.36
N ILE A 340 19.25 20.21 8.28
CA ILE A 340 18.44 18.98 8.21
C ILE A 340 19.29 17.81 7.71
N TRP A 341 20.09 18.05 6.67
CA TRP A 341 20.84 17.02 5.96
C TRP A 341 22.33 17.36 5.87
N SER A 342 23.15 16.33 5.91
CA SER A 342 24.58 16.46 5.65
C SER A 342 24.87 16.67 4.15
N GLY A 343 25.98 17.32 3.81
CA GLY A 343 26.43 17.45 2.42
C GLY A 343 25.54 18.30 1.50
N ARG A 344 24.72 19.20 2.06
CA ARG A 344 23.90 20.18 1.29
C ARG A 344 24.63 21.49 1.00
N ALA A 345 25.67 21.79 1.76
CA ALA A 345 26.54 22.94 1.62
C ALA A 345 27.98 22.51 1.92
N PRO A 346 28.99 23.30 1.51
CA PRO A 346 30.35 23.18 2.00
C PRO A 346 30.42 23.25 3.54
N ASP A 347 31.43 22.62 4.15
CA ASP A 347 31.51 22.40 5.60
C ASP A 347 31.50 23.69 6.44
N ASP A 348 32.05 24.80 5.93
CA ASP A 348 32.08 26.11 6.59
C ASP A 348 30.87 27.01 6.22
N CYS A 349 29.92 26.46 5.44
CA CYS A 349 28.80 27.17 4.89
C CYS A 349 27.45 26.57 5.34
N VAL A 350 26.39 27.36 5.14
CA VAL A 350 25.00 26.95 5.34
C VAL A 350 24.19 27.25 4.10
N LEU A 351 23.13 26.47 3.88
CA LEU A 351 22.20 26.65 2.77
C LEU A 351 20.79 26.89 3.28
N LEU A 352 20.19 27.99 2.84
CA LEU A 352 18.81 28.35 3.14
C LEU A 352 17.97 28.23 1.87
N ARG A 353 16.80 27.59 1.97
CA ARG A 353 15.81 27.51 0.91
C ARG A 353 14.62 28.38 1.26
N CYS A 354 14.45 29.50 0.55
CA CYS A 354 13.36 30.44 0.70
C CYS A 354 12.26 30.14 -0.33
N VAL A 355 11.02 29.95 0.14
CA VAL A 355 9.89 29.58 -0.73
C VAL A 355 8.96 30.77 -0.90
N TYR A 356 8.63 31.11 -2.14
CA TYR A 356 7.79 32.23 -2.55
C TYR A 356 6.64 31.74 -3.44
N GLY A 357 5.63 32.58 -3.63
CA GLY A 357 4.47 32.26 -4.46
C GLY A 357 3.28 31.85 -3.61
N GLY A 358 2.74 30.67 -3.94
CA GLY A 358 1.54 30.14 -3.33
C GLY A 358 0.29 30.88 -3.79
N VAL A 359 -0.82 30.60 -3.10
CA VAL A 359 -2.08 31.32 -3.27
C VAL A 359 -1.99 32.75 -2.73
N ARG A 360 -1.07 33.02 -1.79
CA ARG A 360 -0.94 34.31 -1.09
C ARG A 360 -0.26 35.39 -1.94
N ASP A 361 0.78 35.03 -2.68
CA ASP A 361 1.50 35.96 -3.55
C ASP A 361 1.89 35.27 -4.88
N PRO A 362 0.92 34.90 -5.72
CA PRO A 362 1.20 34.14 -6.94
C PRO A 362 2.13 34.89 -7.90
N ALA A 363 2.12 36.23 -7.88
CA ALA A 363 2.97 37.08 -8.70
C ALA A 363 4.47 36.97 -8.37
N ALA A 364 4.84 36.48 -7.18
CA ALA A 364 6.25 36.25 -6.84
C ALA A 364 6.95 35.25 -7.78
N VAL A 365 6.21 34.38 -8.46
CA VAL A 365 6.79 33.46 -9.45
C VAL A 365 7.29 34.16 -10.70
N ASP A 366 6.80 35.37 -10.99
CA ASP A 366 7.11 36.15 -12.19
C ASP A 366 8.21 37.19 -11.97
N LEU A 367 8.70 37.34 -10.74
CA LEU A 367 9.90 38.13 -10.47
C LEU A 367 11.10 37.54 -11.22
N ASP A 368 12.01 38.41 -11.65
CA ASP A 368 13.31 37.98 -12.14
C ASP A 368 14.18 37.38 -11.01
N ASP A 369 15.34 36.84 -11.37
CA ASP A 369 16.22 36.16 -10.41
C ASP A 369 16.78 37.13 -9.36
N ASP A 370 17.19 38.33 -9.76
CA ASP A 370 17.84 39.28 -8.87
C ASP A 370 16.83 39.89 -7.88
N ASP A 371 15.62 40.19 -8.31
CA ASP A 371 14.52 40.67 -7.46
C ASP A 371 14.09 39.61 -6.44
N LEU A 372 14.00 38.34 -6.87
CA LEU A 372 13.66 37.25 -5.96
C LEU A 372 14.78 37.00 -4.94
N ILE A 373 16.04 37.10 -5.35
CA ILE A 373 17.20 37.01 -4.45
C ILE A 373 17.23 38.20 -3.49
N ALA A 374 16.93 39.41 -3.94
CA ALA A 374 16.83 40.60 -3.10
C ALA A 374 15.72 40.46 -2.04
N ALA A 375 14.56 39.94 -2.44
CA ALA A 375 13.47 39.61 -1.52
C ALA A 375 13.89 38.55 -0.49
N ALA A 376 14.55 37.48 -0.93
CA ALA A 376 15.10 36.43 -0.07
C ALA A 376 16.10 36.97 0.95
N ARG A 377 17.03 37.83 0.51
CA ARG A 377 17.99 38.49 1.40
C ARG A 377 17.31 39.38 2.43
N GLY A 378 16.33 40.18 2.02
CA GLY A 378 15.56 41.03 2.93
C GLY A 378 14.79 40.23 3.97
N ASP A 379 14.16 39.12 3.56
CA ASP A 379 13.41 38.24 4.43
C ASP A 379 14.29 37.50 5.45
N VAL A 380 15.40 36.89 5.02
CA VAL A 380 16.33 36.22 5.94
C VAL A 380 17.07 37.23 6.82
N GLY A 381 17.34 38.44 6.33
CA GLY A 381 17.89 39.53 7.14
C GLY A 381 16.94 39.90 8.30
N ARG A 382 15.65 40.08 8.01
CA ARG A 382 14.62 40.36 9.03
C ARG A 382 14.41 39.21 10.01
N ALA A 383 14.40 37.97 9.53
CA ALA A 383 14.05 36.81 10.35
C ALA A 383 15.23 36.22 11.13
N LEU A 384 16.43 36.24 10.55
CA LEU A 384 17.63 35.56 11.05
C LEU A 384 18.79 36.51 11.39
N GLY A 385 18.65 37.80 11.12
CA GLY A 385 19.66 38.83 11.40
C GLY A 385 20.85 38.80 10.44
N ILE A 386 20.72 38.17 9.28
CA ILE A 386 21.81 38.04 8.30
C ILE A 386 22.00 39.37 7.56
N ALA A 387 23.15 40.00 7.73
CA ALA A 387 23.52 41.24 7.03
C ALA A 387 24.48 41.01 5.85
N ALA A 388 25.21 39.90 5.85
CA ALA A 388 26.20 39.59 4.82
C ALA A 388 25.56 39.35 3.44
N ALA A 389 26.37 39.48 2.39
CA ALA A 389 25.99 39.01 1.06
C ALA A 389 26.06 37.47 1.00
N PRO A 390 25.14 36.81 0.28
CA PRO A 390 25.21 35.38 0.09
C PRO A 390 26.44 35.01 -0.74
N THR A 391 27.10 33.92 -0.35
CA THR A 391 28.22 33.33 -1.09
C THR A 391 27.75 32.49 -2.27
N HIS A 392 26.48 32.07 -2.25
CA HIS A 392 25.86 31.27 -3.31
C HIS A 392 24.40 31.65 -3.52
N ARG A 393 23.93 31.57 -4.77
CA ARG A 393 22.55 31.87 -5.16
C ARG A 393 22.03 30.92 -6.23
N ALA A 394 20.80 30.46 -6.08
CA ALA A 394 20.11 29.74 -7.14
C ALA A 394 18.60 29.98 -7.09
N VAL A 395 17.93 30.00 -8.25
CA VAL A 395 16.48 30.19 -8.35
C VAL A 395 15.83 29.09 -9.18
N PHE A 396 14.69 28.59 -8.70
CA PHE A 396 13.88 27.61 -9.42
C PHE A 396 12.40 28.01 -9.39
N ARG A 397 11.71 27.93 -10.53
CA ARG A 397 10.30 28.29 -10.68
C ARG A 397 9.44 27.13 -11.14
N HIS A 398 8.23 27.07 -10.61
CA HIS A 398 7.20 26.09 -10.95
C HIS A 398 5.85 26.80 -11.07
N ARG A 399 5.41 27.10 -12.30
CA ARG A 399 4.13 27.81 -12.54
C ARG A 399 2.89 27.00 -12.15
N ARG A 400 2.99 25.68 -12.17
CA ARG A 400 1.95 24.73 -11.74
C ARG A 400 2.54 23.78 -10.71
N ALA A 401 2.90 24.32 -9.54
CA ALA A 401 3.70 23.60 -8.56
C ALA A 401 2.87 22.59 -7.75
N ILE A 402 1.82 23.07 -7.07
CA ILE A 402 1.08 22.27 -6.10
C ILE A 402 -0.42 22.39 -6.38
N ALA A 403 -1.07 21.26 -6.62
CA ALA A 403 -2.52 21.18 -6.74
C ALA A 403 -3.21 21.65 -5.44
N GLN A 404 -4.21 22.50 -5.57
CA GLN A 404 -4.98 23.06 -4.46
C GLN A 404 -6.26 22.24 -4.27
N TYR A 405 -6.28 21.41 -3.23
CA TYR A 405 -7.42 20.56 -2.90
C TYR A 405 -8.51 21.37 -2.18
N THR A 406 -9.13 22.29 -2.89
CA THR A 406 -10.18 23.17 -2.36
C THR A 406 -11.47 22.41 -2.03
N ILE A 407 -12.42 23.04 -1.35
CA ILE A 407 -13.74 22.45 -1.08
C ILE A 407 -14.36 21.90 -2.39
N GLY A 408 -14.90 20.68 -2.33
CA GLY A 408 -15.42 19.93 -3.47
C GLY A 408 -14.36 19.19 -4.31
N HIS A 409 -13.09 19.13 -3.86
CA HIS A 409 -12.02 18.46 -4.60
C HIS A 409 -12.31 16.99 -4.86
N LEU A 410 -12.74 16.24 -3.84
CA LEU A 410 -13.04 14.81 -3.97
C LEU A 410 -14.18 14.55 -4.97
N ASP A 411 -15.16 15.44 -5.03
CA ASP A 411 -16.27 15.36 -5.99
C ASP A 411 -15.76 15.60 -7.42
N ARG A 412 -14.87 16.58 -7.62
CA ARG A 412 -14.22 16.83 -8.92
C ARG A 412 -13.40 15.63 -9.37
N VAL A 413 -12.60 15.04 -8.49
CA VAL A 413 -11.81 13.83 -8.80
C VAL A 413 -12.73 12.67 -9.17
N THR A 414 -13.77 12.41 -8.37
CA THR A 414 -14.75 11.35 -8.63
C THR A 414 -15.47 11.56 -9.96
N ALA A 415 -15.87 12.79 -10.28
CA ALA A 415 -16.52 13.10 -11.55
C ALA A 415 -15.60 12.85 -12.75
N ALA A 416 -14.32 13.23 -12.64
CA ALA A 416 -13.33 12.95 -13.69
C ALA A 416 -13.08 11.45 -13.87
N GLU A 417 -12.88 10.71 -12.77
CA GLU A 417 -12.64 9.25 -12.82
C GLU A 417 -13.84 8.49 -13.39
N ARG A 418 -15.08 8.89 -13.07
CA ARG A 418 -16.31 8.28 -13.63
C ARG A 418 -16.38 8.37 -15.16
N VAL A 419 -15.82 9.41 -15.75
CA VAL A 419 -15.76 9.58 -17.22
C VAL A 419 -14.54 8.86 -17.81
N CYS A 420 -13.39 8.98 -17.16
CA CYS A 420 -12.11 8.47 -17.68
C CYS A 420 -11.97 6.94 -17.57
N GLU A 421 -12.28 6.35 -16.42
CA GLU A 421 -12.00 4.93 -16.15
C GLU A 421 -12.73 3.98 -17.13
N PRO A 422 -14.03 4.16 -17.46
CA PRO A 422 -14.72 3.32 -18.45
C PRO A 422 -14.16 3.45 -19.87
N ALA A 423 -13.48 4.57 -20.17
CA ALA A 423 -12.84 4.82 -21.45
C ALA A 423 -11.39 4.31 -21.53
N GLY A 424 -10.90 3.64 -20.48
CA GLY A 424 -9.53 3.14 -20.42
C GLY A 424 -8.50 4.21 -20.07
N VAL A 425 -8.94 5.35 -19.54
CA VAL A 425 -8.06 6.43 -19.08
C VAL A 425 -8.01 6.41 -17.56
N VAL A 426 -6.82 6.22 -16.98
CA VAL A 426 -6.61 6.21 -15.52
C VAL A 426 -5.81 7.42 -15.10
N LEU A 427 -6.33 8.17 -14.12
CA LEU A 427 -5.71 9.39 -13.60
C LEU A 427 -4.72 9.04 -12.48
N ALA A 428 -3.51 9.62 -12.53
CA ALA A 428 -2.45 9.35 -11.56
C ALA A 428 -1.64 10.61 -11.20
N GLY A 429 -1.00 10.59 -10.03
CA GLY A 429 -0.11 11.67 -9.57
C GLY A 429 -0.76 12.72 -8.67
N ALA A 430 -0.04 13.80 -8.43
CA ALA A 430 -0.29 14.75 -7.33
C ALA A 430 -1.59 15.57 -7.45
N SER A 431 -2.31 15.49 -8.57
CA SER A 431 -3.55 16.25 -8.78
C SER A 431 -4.77 15.66 -8.07
N TYR A 432 -4.72 14.40 -7.64
CA TYR A 432 -5.94 13.63 -7.32
C TYR A 432 -6.01 13.21 -5.85
N HIS A 433 -5.22 12.20 -5.47
CA HIS A 433 -5.37 11.48 -4.19
C HIS A 433 -4.29 11.81 -3.15
N GLY A 434 -3.41 12.78 -3.43
CA GLY A 434 -2.40 13.27 -2.49
C GLY A 434 -1.21 13.95 -3.17
N VAL A 435 -0.84 15.13 -2.68
CA VAL A 435 0.25 15.95 -3.26
C VAL A 435 1.66 15.47 -2.90
N ALA A 436 1.81 14.69 -1.82
CA ALA A 436 3.10 14.27 -1.31
C ALA A 436 3.71 13.14 -2.16
N VAL A 437 5.05 13.07 -2.22
CA VAL A 437 5.78 11.97 -2.89
C VAL A 437 5.31 10.60 -2.40
N ASN A 438 5.18 10.43 -1.07
CA ASN A 438 4.64 9.20 -0.48
C ASN A 438 3.26 8.82 -1.01
N ALA A 439 2.37 9.79 -1.23
CA ALA A 439 1.03 9.53 -1.74
C ALA A 439 1.09 9.12 -3.22
N CYS A 440 1.90 9.80 -4.02
CA CYS A 440 2.09 9.45 -5.43
C CYS A 440 2.67 8.04 -5.61
N VAL A 441 3.63 7.64 -4.77
CA VAL A 441 4.22 6.30 -4.79
C VAL A 441 3.19 5.25 -4.35
N ALA A 442 2.50 5.48 -3.22
CA ALA A 442 1.50 4.54 -2.70
C ALA A 442 0.30 4.36 -3.64
N ASP A 443 -0.03 5.38 -4.45
CA ASP A 443 -1.14 5.33 -5.39
C ASP A 443 -0.87 4.42 -6.61
N ALA A 444 0.40 4.04 -6.86
CA ALA A 444 0.77 3.20 -8.00
C ALA A 444 0.01 1.86 -8.01
N SER A 445 -0.21 1.24 -6.85
CA SER A 445 -0.98 -0.01 -6.72
C SER A 445 -2.46 0.17 -7.08
N ARG A 446 -3.06 1.34 -6.79
CA ARG A 446 -4.42 1.65 -7.26
C ARG A 446 -4.43 1.77 -8.78
N VAL A 447 -3.49 2.52 -9.35
CA VAL A 447 -3.39 2.74 -10.79
C VAL A 447 -3.24 1.41 -11.53
N ALA A 448 -2.31 0.56 -11.11
CA ALA A 448 -2.09 -0.75 -11.72
C ALA A 448 -3.36 -1.62 -11.68
N ARG A 449 -4.06 -1.69 -10.53
CA ARG A 449 -5.33 -2.43 -10.42
C ARG A 449 -6.42 -1.89 -11.35
N ARG A 450 -6.56 -0.56 -11.45
CA ARG A 450 -7.56 0.06 -12.34
C ARG A 450 -7.29 -0.23 -13.81
N VAL A 451 -6.03 -0.13 -14.23
CA VAL A 451 -5.62 -0.48 -15.59
C VAL A 451 -5.88 -1.96 -15.89
N LEU A 452 -5.45 -2.86 -15.00
CA LEU A 452 -5.64 -4.30 -15.18
C LEU A 452 -7.12 -4.71 -15.23
N ALA A 453 -7.96 -4.09 -14.39
CA ALA A 453 -9.40 -4.31 -14.42
C ALA A 453 -9.99 -3.88 -15.78
N HIS A 454 -9.58 -2.74 -16.32
CA HIS A 454 -10.05 -2.27 -17.63
C HIS A 454 -9.66 -3.22 -18.77
N VAL A 455 -8.37 -3.58 -18.86
CA VAL A 455 -7.89 -4.47 -19.94
C VAL A 455 -8.44 -5.90 -19.81
N GLY A 456 -8.69 -6.37 -18.59
CA GLY A 456 -9.34 -7.67 -18.33
C GLY A 456 -10.79 -7.71 -18.79
N VAL A 457 -11.58 -6.65 -18.50
CA VAL A 457 -12.97 -6.53 -18.97
C VAL A 457 -13.03 -6.40 -20.50
N ALA A 458 -12.12 -5.63 -21.11
CA ALA A 458 -12.04 -5.49 -22.56
C ALA A 458 -11.72 -6.83 -23.25
N ALA A 459 -10.83 -7.64 -22.66
CA ALA A 459 -10.52 -8.98 -23.16
C ALA A 459 -11.75 -9.91 -23.12
N CYS A 460 -12.49 -9.93 -22.01
CA CYS A 460 -13.72 -10.73 -21.89
C CYS A 460 -14.80 -10.29 -22.89
N ALA A 461 -14.99 -8.98 -23.08
CA ALA A 461 -15.96 -8.44 -24.04
C ALA A 461 -15.58 -8.77 -25.50
N ALA A 462 -14.28 -8.70 -25.84
CA ALA A 462 -13.78 -9.07 -27.16
C ALA A 462 -13.95 -10.57 -27.45
N ILE A 463 -13.71 -11.43 -26.45
CA ILE A 463 -13.93 -12.88 -26.55
C ILE A 463 -15.43 -13.15 -26.73
N ALA A 464 -16.31 -12.52 -25.96
CA ALA A 464 -17.75 -12.67 -26.10
C ALA A 464 -18.27 -12.22 -27.48
N ALA A 465 -17.75 -11.11 -28.02
CA ALA A 465 -18.09 -10.63 -29.35
C ALA A 465 -17.58 -11.56 -30.47
N ALA A 466 -16.38 -12.13 -30.32
CA ALA A 466 -15.85 -13.12 -31.26
C ALA A 466 -16.63 -14.44 -31.24
N CYS A 467 -17.06 -14.90 -30.06
CA CYS A 467 -17.94 -16.06 -29.91
C CYS A 467 -19.32 -15.81 -30.52
N ALA A 468 -19.87 -14.59 -30.40
CA ALA A 468 -21.14 -14.20 -31.02
C ALA A 468 -21.06 -14.06 -32.55
N ALA A 469 -19.88 -13.77 -33.10
CA ALA A 469 -19.65 -13.63 -34.54
C ALA A 469 -19.35 -14.95 -35.28
N GLY A 470 -19.40 -16.10 -34.59
CA GLY A 470 -19.31 -17.43 -35.21
C GLY A 470 -17.90 -17.84 -35.71
N GLY A 471 -16.83 -17.23 -35.20
CA GLY A 471 -15.46 -17.62 -35.55
C GLY A 471 -15.01 -18.91 -34.85
N PRO A 472 -14.17 -19.76 -35.49
CA PRO A 472 -13.70 -21.00 -34.88
C PRO A 472 -12.86 -20.72 -33.63
N ALA A 473 -13.10 -21.49 -32.57
CA ALA A 473 -12.36 -21.40 -31.32
C ALA A 473 -10.84 -21.57 -31.56
N PRO A 474 -9.97 -20.73 -30.96
CA PRO A 474 -8.53 -20.92 -31.09
C PRO A 474 -8.10 -22.25 -30.48
N ALA A 475 -7.29 -23.00 -31.23
CA ALA A 475 -6.76 -24.30 -30.81
C ALA A 475 -5.95 -24.17 -29.50
N ARG A 476 -6.19 -25.09 -28.56
CA ARG A 476 -5.37 -25.29 -27.37
C ARG A 476 -3.90 -25.51 -27.79
N PRO A 477 -2.91 -24.81 -27.20
CA PRO A 477 -1.51 -25.13 -27.43
C PRO A 477 -1.22 -26.52 -26.83
N ALA A 478 -0.62 -27.38 -27.64
CA ALA A 478 -0.10 -28.67 -27.19
C ALA A 478 1.10 -28.43 -26.27
N VAL A 479 1.02 -28.92 -25.03
CA VAL A 479 2.16 -28.99 -24.12
C VAL A 479 2.83 -30.35 -24.34
N ALA A 480 4.06 -30.32 -24.84
CA ALA A 480 4.93 -31.50 -24.92
C ALA A 480 5.40 -31.88 -23.50
N PRO A 481 5.56 -33.18 -23.20
CA PRO A 481 6.01 -33.62 -21.88
C PRO A 481 7.51 -33.30 -21.72
N ALA A 482 7.84 -32.54 -20.68
CA ALA A 482 9.22 -32.34 -20.27
C ALA A 482 9.61 -33.44 -19.27
N ASP A 483 10.60 -34.23 -19.66
CA ASP A 483 11.31 -35.18 -18.80
C ASP A 483 11.89 -34.47 -17.57
N ALA A 484 11.53 -34.95 -16.38
CA ALA A 484 12.21 -34.62 -15.14
C ALA A 484 12.71 -35.92 -14.51
N ALA A 485 14.01 -36.16 -14.67
CA ALA A 485 14.76 -37.16 -13.94
C ALA A 485 14.73 -36.82 -12.43
N VAL A 486 13.97 -37.58 -11.66
CA VAL A 486 13.99 -37.52 -10.20
C VAL A 486 15.04 -38.51 -9.68
N SER A 487 16.04 -37.96 -8.99
CA SER A 487 17.06 -38.68 -8.23
C SER A 487 16.43 -39.66 -7.24
N ARG A 488 16.86 -40.92 -7.31
CA ARG A 488 16.53 -42.01 -6.38
C ARG A 488 17.21 -41.80 -5.02
N ALA A 489 16.48 -42.12 -3.95
CA ALA A 489 17.00 -42.57 -2.65
C ALA A 489 15.95 -43.56 -2.06
N PRO A 490 16.35 -44.52 -1.21
CA PRO A 490 16.36 -45.94 -1.57
C PRO A 490 15.08 -46.69 -1.14
N ALA A 491 14.91 -47.84 -1.79
CA ALA A 491 13.86 -48.81 -1.53
C ALA A 491 13.89 -49.31 -0.07
N ALA A 492 12.73 -49.29 0.59
CA ALA A 492 12.43 -50.11 1.74
C ALA A 492 11.27 -51.06 1.38
N GLU A 493 11.37 -52.27 1.88
CA GLU A 493 10.78 -53.50 1.38
C GLU A 493 9.25 -53.58 1.48
N ARG A 494 8.66 -54.32 0.53
CA ARG A 494 7.29 -54.84 0.62
C ARG A 494 7.29 -56.07 1.52
N GLY A 495 6.51 -56.05 2.60
CA GLY A 495 6.21 -57.23 3.40
C GLY A 495 5.20 -56.98 4.52
N ALA A 496 4.12 -57.76 4.49
CA ALA A 496 3.19 -58.14 5.57
C ALA A 496 1.91 -57.29 5.86
N ASP A 497 0.83 -58.06 6.00
CA ASP A 497 -0.60 -57.81 6.27
C ASP A 497 -0.88 -57.22 7.68
N PRO A 498 -2.03 -56.54 7.94
CA PRO A 498 -2.18 -55.54 8.99
C PRO A 498 -2.78 -56.08 10.29
N ALA A 499 -2.01 -56.01 11.37
CA ALA A 499 -2.56 -55.97 12.73
C ALA A 499 -1.54 -55.30 13.66
N ARG A 500 -1.44 -53.97 13.62
CA ARG A 500 -0.78 -53.21 14.70
C ARG A 500 -1.85 -52.62 15.61
N THR A 501 -2.02 -53.25 16.76
CA THR A 501 -2.67 -52.68 17.93
C THR A 501 -1.95 -51.40 18.33
N ALA A 502 -2.69 -50.30 18.46
CA ALA A 502 -2.15 -49.04 18.94
C ALA A 502 -1.60 -49.19 20.37
N PRO A 503 -0.47 -48.57 20.72
CA PRO A 503 0.03 -48.57 22.10
C PRO A 503 -1.01 -47.94 23.05
N PRO A 504 -1.02 -48.32 24.35
CA PRO A 504 -2.01 -47.81 25.30
C PRO A 504 -2.00 -46.28 25.34
N GLY A 505 -3.15 -45.66 25.06
CA GLY A 505 -3.34 -44.21 25.04
C GLY A 505 -3.28 -43.54 23.67
N ALA A 506 -3.13 -44.28 22.56
CA ALA A 506 -3.23 -43.72 21.22
C ALA A 506 -4.50 -44.19 20.50
N VAL A 507 -5.28 -43.24 19.97
CA VAL A 507 -6.53 -43.48 19.24
C VAL A 507 -6.33 -43.09 17.78
N GLU A 508 -6.59 -44.04 16.88
CA GLU A 508 -6.61 -43.78 15.44
C GLU A 508 -8.02 -43.34 15.03
N VAL A 509 -8.15 -42.13 14.49
CA VAL A 509 -9.41 -41.60 13.96
C VAL A 509 -9.34 -41.63 12.44
N GLN A 510 -10.26 -42.34 11.81
CA GLN A 510 -10.38 -42.36 10.35
C GLN A 510 -11.63 -41.59 9.92
N VAL A 511 -11.43 -40.52 9.15
CA VAL A 511 -12.49 -39.68 8.58
C VAL A 511 -12.72 -40.09 7.14
N VAL A 512 -13.95 -40.49 6.80
CA VAL A 512 -14.30 -41.02 5.48
C VAL A 512 -15.55 -40.36 4.89
N TRP A 513 -15.63 -40.34 3.56
CA TRP A 513 -16.76 -39.87 2.75
C TRP A 513 -17.36 -41.01 1.93
N PRO A 514 -18.67 -41.05 1.64
CA PRO A 514 -19.19 -41.75 0.47
C PRO A 514 -18.42 -41.37 -0.81
N ARG A 515 -18.16 -42.33 -1.73
CA ARG A 515 -17.40 -42.05 -2.96
C ARG A 515 -17.98 -40.83 -3.73
N PRO A 516 -17.21 -39.75 -3.91
CA PRO A 516 -17.69 -38.56 -4.63
C PRO A 516 -17.88 -38.87 -6.12
N SER A 517 -18.87 -38.23 -6.76
CA SER A 517 -19.08 -38.38 -8.20
C SER A 517 -17.95 -37.71 -9.00
N ALA A 518 -17.72 -38.15 -10.25
CA ALA A 518 -16.70 -37.55 -11.13
C ALA A 518 -16.91 -36.04 -11.37
N GLU A 519 -18.15 -35.57 -11.21
CA GLU A 519 -18.51 -34.16 -11.31
C GLU A 519 -18.05 -33.33 -10.10
N MET A 520 -18.04 -33.92 -8.90
CA MET A 520 -17.57 -33.28 -7.66
C MET A 520 -16.05 -33.10 -7.62
N LEU A 521 -15.31 -33.85 -8.44
CA LEU A 521 -13.85 -33.80 -8.51
C LEU A 521 -13.32 -32.92 -9.65
N ARG A 522 -14.18 -32.19 -10.37
CA ARG A 522 -13.74 -31.32 -11.46
C ARG A 522 -13.06 -30.05 -10.92
N SER A 523 -11.86 -29.78 -11.44
CA SER A 523 -11.12 -28.53 -11.19
C SER A 523 -11.90 -27.31 -11.72
N PRO A 524 -11.99 -26.21 -10.95
CA PRO A 524 -12.76 -25.02 -11.34
C PRO A 524 -12.05 -24.14 -12.39
N GLY A 525 -10.97 -24.61 -13.01
CA GLY A 525 -10.23 -23.89 -14.05
C GLY A 525 -8.72 -23.92 -13.83
N VAL A 526 -8.01 -22.93 -14.35
CA VAL A 526 -6.56 -22.76 -14.15
C VAL A 526 -6.29 -21.48 -13.37
N ASN A 527 -5.23 -21.49 -12.56
CA ASN A 527 -4.79 -20.36 -11.76
C ASN A 527 -4.02 -19.32 -12.62
N ALA A 528 -3.52 -18.26 -11.97
CA ALA A 528 -2.76 -17.19 -12.63
C ALA A 528 -1.46 -17.64 -13.32
N CYS A 529 -0.95 -18.82 -12.98
CA CYS A 529 0.21 -19.46 -13.61
C CYS A 529 -0.18 -20.43 -14.74
N GLY A 530 -1.47 -20.71 -14.94
CA GLY A 530 -1.96 -21.70 -15.90
C GLY A 530 -2.02 -23.13 -15.36
N ALA A 531 -1.69 -23.35 -14.08
CA ALA A 531 -1.82 -24.65 -13.44
C ALA A 531 -3.28 -24.93 -13.06
N PRO A 532 -3.78 -26.19 -13.12
CA PRO A 532 -5.14 -26.53 -12.72
C PRO A 532 -5.40 -26.13 -11.27
N ARG A 533 -6.52 -25.44 -11.00
CA ARG A 533 -6.94 -25.16 -9.63
C ARG A 533 -7.31 -26.48 -8.92
N PRO A 534 -7.03 -26.63 -7.62
CA PRO A 534 -7.49 -27.81 -6.86
C PRO A 534 -9.01 -27.94 -6.93
N ALA A 535 -9.53 -29.16 -7.02
CA ALA A 535 -10.98 -29.40 -6.96
C ALA A 535 -11.56 -28.93 -5.60
N PRO A 536 -12.80 -28.42 -5.56
CA PRO A 536 -13.51 -28.16 -4.32
C PRO A 536 -13.58 -29.43 -3.47
N LEU A 537 -13.47 -29.31 -2.14
CA LEU A 537 -13.78 -30.44 -1.26
C LEU A 537 -15.32 -30.57 -1.13
N PRO A 538 -15.86 -31.79 -1.03
CA PRO A 538 -17.27 -31.97 -0.71
C PRO A 538 -17.62 -31.33 0.65
N VAL A 539 -18.89 -30.99 0.86
CA VAL A 539 -19.41 -30.44 2.13
C VAL A 539 -20.32 -31.47 2.79
N ALA A 540 -20.11 -31.73 4.08
CA ALA A 540 -20.97 -32.61 4.88
C ALA A 540 -21.41 -31.91 6.17
N PRO A 541 -22.72 -31.70 6.38
CA PRO A 541 -23.23 -31.05 7.57
C PRO A 541 -23.26 -31.96 8.81
N GLU A 542 -23.19 -33.28 8.66
CA GLU A 542 -23.34 -34.24 9.76
C GLU A 542 -22.23 -35.31 9.76
N ALA A 543 -21.91 -35.85 10.93
CA ALA A 543 -21.00 -36.97 11.08
C ALA A 543 -21.58 -38.03 12.02
N VAL A 544 -21.40 -39.29 11.66
CA VAL A 544 -21.79 -40.45 12.45
C VAL A 544 -20.59 -41.37 12.65
N ILE A 545 -20.55 -42.06 13.79
CA ILE A 545 -19.59 -43.15 13.98
C ILE A 545 -20.09 -44.33 13.15
N ALA A 546 -19.28 -44.76 12.18
CA ALA A 546 -19.62 -45.84 11.27
C ALA A 546 -19.01 -47.17 11.72
N ASP A 547 -19.68 -48.28 11.40
CA ASP A 547 -19.13 -49.62 11.61
C ASP A 547 -17.88 -49.84 10.72
N ARG A 548 -16.97 -50.71 11.16
CA ARG A 548 -15.70 -51.05 10.47
C ARG A 548 -15.92 -51.50 9.02
N HIS A 549 -17.09 -52.03 8.68
CA HIS A 549 -17.47 -52.48 7.32
C HIS A 549 -17.87 -51.36 6.35
N ALA A 550 -18.04 -50.12 6.80
CA ALA A 550 -18.38 -48.98 5.92
C ALA A 550 -17.25 -48.58 4.94
N ARG A 551 -16.07 -49.22 5.03
CA ARG A 551 -14.87 -48.93 4.22
C ARG A 551 -15.02 -49.23 2.73
N GLU A 552 -15.84 -50.20 2.34
CA GLU A 552 -15.83 -50.68 0.95
C GLU A 552 -16.45 -49.71 -0.06
N ARG A 553 -17.26 -48.76 0.42
CA ARG A 553 -17.95 -47.74 -0.40
C ARG A 553 -17.56 -46.30 -0.08
N THR A 554 -16.46 -46.10 0.65
CA THR A 554 -16.03 -44.77 1.12
C THR A 554 -14.60 -44.42 0.68
N VAL A 555 -14.23 -43.14 0.78
CA VAL A 555 -12.91 -42.57 0.47
C VAL A 555 -12.43 -41.76 1.67
N GLY A 556 -11.13 -41.83 2.00
CA GLY A 556 -10.54 -41.06 3.09
C GLY A 556 -10.55 -39.55 2.83
N VAL A 557 -10.77 -38.76 3.89
CA VAL A 557 -10.78 -37.29 3.81
C VAL A 557 -9.43 -36.74 4.24
N ALA A 558 -8.62 -36.28 3.29
CA ALA A 558 -7.32 -35.67 3.59
C ALA A 558 -7.44 -34.22 4.04
N GLY A 559 -6.65 -33.81 5.04
CA GLY A 559 -6.60 -32.42 5.50
C GLY A 559 -7.73 -32.00 6.45
N ALA A 560 -8.48 -32.95 6.99
CA ALA A 560 -9.43 -32.68 8.07
C ALA A 560 -8.68 -32.55 9.40
N VAL A 561 -9.09 -31.61 10.24
CA VAL A 561 -8.52 -31.37 11.57
C VAL A 561 -9.41 -32.05 12.59
N VAL A 562 -8.86 -33.04 13.28
CA VAL A 562 -9.54 -33.79 14.34
C VAL A 562 -9.07 -33.26 15.69
N THR A 563 -9.99 -32.80 16.52
CA THR A 563 -9.74 -32.31 17.88
C THR A 563 -10.59 -33.10 18.87
N ALA A 564 -9.98 -33.65 19.92
CA ALA A 564 -10.71 -34.35 20.97
C ALA A 564 -10.89 -33.47 22.22
N ALA A 565 -12.10 -33.45 22.76
CA ALA A 565 -12.43 -32.84 24.05
C ALA A 565 -13.00 -33.92 24.98
N GLY A 566 -12.36 -34.11 26.13
CA GLY A 566 -12.68 -35.19 27.07
C GLY A 566 -12.96 -34.71 28.49
N PRO A 567 -13.11 -35.64 29.45
CA PRO A 567 -13.41 -35.33 30.85
C PRO A 567 -12.21 -34.74 31.59
N ALA A 568 -10.99 -34.95 31.09
CA ALA A 568 -9.76 -34.38 31.63
C ALA A 568 -9.30 -33.19 30.75
N PRO A 569 -8.66 -32.16 31.35
CA PRO A 569 -8.05 -31.08 30.58
C PRO A 569 -6.92 -31.63 29.70
N ALA A 570 -6.94 -31.25 28.43
CA ALA A 570 -5.92 -31.64 27.47
C ALA A 570 -4.58 -30.96 27.79
N PRO A 571 -3.44 -31.66 27.67
CA PRO A 571 -2.13 -31.03 27.81
C PRO A 571 -1.91 -30.01 26.67
N PRO A 572 -1.16 -28.92 26.92
CA PRO A 572 -0.88 -27.91 25.89
C PRO A 572 -0.17 -28.54 24.68
N ALA A 573 -0.41 -27.99 23.49
CA ALA A 573 0.22 -28.48 22.29
C ALA A 573 1.76 -28.36 22.43
N PRO A 574 2.53 -29.42 22.11
CA PRO A 574 3.97 -29.34 22.19
C PRO A 574 4.50 -28.26 21.23
N PRO A 575 5.59 -27.55 21.60
CA PRO A 575 6.23 -26.62 20.69
C PRO A 575 6.71 -27.36 19.45
N ALA A 576 6.36 -26.83 18.28
CA ALA A 576 6.72 -27.38 16.99
C ALA A 576 7.40 -26.30 16.13
N PRO A 577 8.29 -26.67 15.20
CA PRO A 577 8.80 -25.72 14.22
C PRO A 577 7.64 -25.14 13.38
N PRO A 578 7.83 -23.96 12.77
CA PRO A 578 6.80 -23.36 11.93
C PRO A 578 6.35 -24.31 10.81
N ALA A 579 5.05 -24.50 10.66
CA ALA A 579 4.52 -25.24 9.51
C ALA A 579 4.79 -24.42 8.23
N ALA A 580 5.32 -25.07 7.20
CA ALA A 580 5.62 -24.40 5.94
C ALA A 580 4.39 -24.38 5.04
N VAL A 581 4.04 -23.19 4.55
CA VAL A 581 3.09 -22.98 3.44
C VAL A 581 3.87 -22.35 2.31
N ALA A 582 4.10 -23.11 1.24
CA ALA A 582 4.82 -22.65 0.06
C ALA A 582 3.84 -22.19 -1.01
N VAL A 583 4.22 -21.13 -1.73
CA VAL A 583 3.60 -20.75 -3.00
C VAL A 583 4.43 -21.38 -4.10
N ARG A 584 3.84 -22.31 -4.85
CA ARG A 584 4.44 -22.99 -6.00
C ARG A 584 3.44 -23.04 -7.15
N ASP A 585 3.88 -22.71 -8.35
CA ASP A 585 3.04 -22.56 -9.54
C ASP A 585 1.83 -21.65 -9.27
N CYS A 586 2.02 -20.55 -8.54
CA CYS A 586 0.99 -19.64 -8.04
C CYS A 586 -0.04 -20.27 -7.09
N THR A 587 0.19 -21.49 -6.61
CA THR A 587 -0.72 -22.22 -5.72
C THR A 587 -0.11 -22.40 -4.34
N LEU A 588 -0.91 -22.16 -3.31
CA LEU A 588 -0.52 -22.35 -1.92
C LEU A 588 -0.62 -23.84 -1.54
N SER A 589 0.42 -24.37 -0.87
CA SER A 589 0.48 -25.77 -0.45
C SER A 589 1.24 -25.90 0.88
N PRO A 590 0.83 -26.80 1.80
CA PRO A 590 -0.33 -27.72 1.71
C PRO A 590 -1.67 -27.00 1.91
N ARG A 591 -2.77 -27.64 1.49
CA ARG A 591 -4.14 -27.09 1.61
C ARG A 591 -4.54 -26.79 3.06
N VAL A 592 -4.09 -27.62 3.99
CA VAL A 592 -4.27 -27.45 5.44
C VAL A 592 -2.95 -27.70 6.16
N ALA A 593 -2.60 -26.83 7.10
CA ALA A 593 -1.43 -26.97 7.97
C ALA A 593 -1.83 -26.88 9.45
N LEU A 594 -1.05 -27.50 10.34
CA LEU A 594 -1.27 -27.48 11.79
C LEU A 594 -0.13 -26.74 12.48
N VAL A 595 -0.44 -25.81 13.37
CA VAL A 595 0.54 -25.06 14.17
C VAL A 595 0.05 -25.00 15.62
N PRO A 596 0.90 -25.14 16.64
CA PRO A 596 0.49 -24.93 18.03
C PRO A 596 0.19 -23.45 18.30
N ALA A 597 -0.75 -23.15 19.19
CA ALA A 597 -1.05 -21.78 19.61
C ALA A 597 0.19 -21.09 20.20
N GLY A 598 0.50 -19.89 19.68
CA GLY A 598 1.76 -19.19 20.01
C GLY A 598 2.90 -19.48 19.04
N GLY A 599 2.74 -20.44 18.12
CA GLY A 599 3.69 -20.73 17.04
C GLY A 599 3.60 -19.76 15.86
N ALA A 600 4.19 -20.15 14.73
CA ALA A 600 4.16 -19.38 13.48
C ALA A 600 3.94 -20.30 12.27
N VAL A 601 3.43 -19.72 11.18
CA VAL A 601 3.43 -20.35 9.85
C VAL A 601 4.53 -19.72 9.00
N ALA A 602 5.40 -20.55 8.43
CA ALA A 602 6.44 -20.11 7.51
C ALA A 602 5.87 -20.02 6.10
N VAL A 603 5.61 -18.81 5.61
CA VAL A 603 5.16 -18.58 4.25
C VAL A 603 6.37 -18.45 3.33
N ILE A 604 6.47 -19.33 2.34
CA ILE A 604 7.64 -19.47 1.48
C ILE A 604 7.20 -19.22 0.04
N ASN A 605 8.02 -18.54 -0.74
CA ASN A 605 7.81 -18.41 -2.18
C ASN A 605 8.79 -19.33 -2.92
N ASP A 606 8.29 -20.40 -3.52
CA ASP A 606 9.08 -21.29 -4.37
C ASP A 606 9.08 -20.81 -5.84
N ASP A 607 8.21 -19.87 -6.20
CA ASP A 607 8.12 -19.35 -7.55
C ASP A 607 9.13 -18.23 -7.82
N ASP A 608 9.62 -18.19 -9.07
CA ASP A 608 10.51 -17.12 -9.55
C ASP A 608 9.74 -15.83 -9.92
N ARG A 609 8.65 -15.57 -9.20
CA ARG A 609 7.78 -14.39 -9.35
C ARG A 609 7.33 -13.89 -7.99
N ARG A 610 6.91 -12.63 -7.94
CA ARG A 610 6.46 -12.01 -6.70
C ARG A 610 5.07 -12.54 -6.28
N HIS A 611 4.96 -12.87 -5.00
CA HIS A 611 3.69 -13.14 -4.34
C HIS A 611 3.45 -12.20 -3.16
N VAL A 612 2.19 -11.89 -2.90
CA VAL A 612 1.75 -11.22 -1.68
C VAL A 612 0.72 -12.14 -1.05
N VAL A 613 1.09 -12.73 0.09
CA VAL A 613 0.22 -13.65 0.82
C VAL A 613 -0.45 -12.89 1.95
N HIS A 614 -1.77 -12.95 1.99
CA HIS A 614 -2.59 -12.38 3.04
C HIS A 614 -2.95 -13.48 4.04
N VAL A 615 -2.77 -13.22 5.32
CA VAL A 615 -3.11 -14.15 6.41
C VAL A 615 -4.18 -13.52 7.29
N ARG A 616 -5.31 -14.18 7.50
CA ARG A 616 -6.42 -13.67 8.31
C ARG A 616 -7.07 -14.76 9.15
N TYR A 617 -7.27 -14.50 10.44
CA TYR A 617 -8.06 -15.37 11.32
C TYR A 617 -9.54 -15.42 10.92
N ALA A 618 -10.12 -16.61 10.94
CA ALA A 618 -11.56 -16.83 10.89
C ALA A 618 -12.23 -16.15 12.11
N GLY A 619 -13.34 -15.44 11.89
CA GLY A 619 -13.98 -14.60 12.91
C GLY A 619 -13.55 -13.11 12.91
N GLY A 620 -12.62 -12.71 12.03
CA GLY A 620 -12.29 -11.31 11.76
C GLY A 620 -10.99 -10.82 12.42
N GLY A 621 -10.49 -9.66 11.95
CA GLY A 621 -9.20 -9.10 12.35
C GLY A 621 -8.49 -8.41 11.18
N ALA A 622 -7.39 -7.72 11.44
CA ALA A 622 -6.55 -7.19 10.37
C ALA A 622 -5.78 -8.34 9.71
N ALA A 623 -5.77 -8.39 8.38
CA ALA A 623 -4.93 -9.34 7.67
C ALA A 623 -3.45 -8.97 7.86
N VAL A 624 -2.60 -9.96 8.11
CA VAL A 624 -1.15 -9.83 8.01
C VAL A 624 -0.78 -10.00 6.55
N VAL A 625 0.04 -9.09 6.02
CA VAL A 625 0.49 -9.12 4.63
C VAL A 625 1.94 -9.57 4.61
N ALA A 626 2.22 -10.69 3.93
CA ALA A 626 3.54 -11.26 3.74
C ALA A 626 3.99 -11.07 2.28
N PRO A 627 4.81 -10.03 2.00
CA PRO A 627 5.35 -9.80 0.66
C PRO A 627 6.54 -10.71 0.39
N LEU A 628 6.45 -11.54 -0.64
CA LEU A 628 7.47 -12.52 -1.04
C LEU A 628 7.95 -12.18 -2.45
N PRO A 629 8.95 -11.29 -2.60
CA PRO A 629 9.32 -10.71 -3.90
C PRO A 629 10.16 -11.63 -4.80
N ILE A 630 10.86 -12.62 -4.23
CA ILE A 630 11.81 -13.48 -4.93
C ILE A 630 11.62 -14.94 -4.52
N ALA A 631 12.05 -15.88 -5.37
CA ALA A 631 12.12 -17.30 -5.03
C ALA A 631 13.01 -17.54 -3.79
N GLY A 632 12.64 -18.52 -2.98
CA GLY A 632 13.28 -18.87 -1.72
C GLY A 632 13.01 -17.89 -0.57
N ARG A 633 12.29 -16.78 -0.79
CA ARG A 633 11.94 -15.88 0.32
C ARG A 633 11.02 -16.59 1.29
N ARG A 634 11.32 -16.47 2.58
CA ARG A 634 10.52 -16.98 3.69
C ARG A 634 10.13 -15.86 4.67
N ILE A 635 8.87 -15.85 5.09
CA ILE A 635 8.34 -14.97 6.14
C ILE A 635 7.59 -15.82 7.16
N ASP A 636 8.03 -15.79 8.42
CA ASP A 636 7.35 -16.49 9.51
C ASP A 636 6.29 -15.57 10.12
N VAL A 637 5.01 -15.93 9.94
CA VAL A 637 3.85 -15.17 10.41
C VAL A 637 3.40 -15.75 11.76
N PRO A 638 3.44 -14.97 12.86
CA PRO A 638 3.05 -15.46 14.18
C PRO A 638 1.54 -15.67 14.31
N LEU A 639 1.15 -16.76 14.98
CA LEU A 639 -0.23 -17.18 15.21
C LEU A 639 -0.50 -17.34 16.71
N PRO A 640 -0.79 -16.24 17.44
CA PRO A 640 -0.77 -16.20 18.90
C PRO A 640 -2.03 -16.78 19.57
N ARG A 641 -3.08 -17.08 18.81
CA ARG A 641 -4.38 -17.54 19.34
C ARG A 641 -4.83 -18.80 18.61
N GLU A 642 -5.49 -19.68 19.37
CA GLU A 642 -6.24 -20.82 18.83
C GLU A 642 -7.28 -20.36 17.80
N GLY A 643 -7.52 -21.21 16.79
CA GLY A 643 -8.53 -20.99 15.77
C GLY A 643 -8.04 -21.37 14.37
N ILE A 644 -8.77 -20.96 13.35
CA ILE A 644 -8.39 -21.19 11.95
C ILE A 644 -7.88 -19.87 11.35
N ALA A 645 -6.72 -19.89 10.71
CA ALA A 645 -6.21 -18.79 9.90
C ALA A 645 -6.29 -19.15 8.41
N ALA A 646 -6.88 -18.30 7.59
CA ALA A 646 -6.94 -18.43 6.15
C ALA A 646 -5.80 -17.64 5.49
N LEU A 647 -5.12 -18.26 4.54
CA LEU A 647 -4.04 -17.70 3.74
C LEU A 647 -4.47 -17.70 2.28
N TRP A 648 -4.29 -16.59 1.58
CA TRP A 648 -4.54 -16.51 0.13
C TRP A 648 -3.55 -15.57 -0.53
N THR A 649 -3.36 -15.71 -1.83
CA THR A 649 -2.50 -14.81 -2.60
C THR A 649 -3.32 -13.70 -3.26
N GLU A 650 -2.73 -12.54 -3.53
CA GLU A 650 -3.40 -11.52 -4.37
C GLU A 650 -3.63 -11.98 -5.81
N ALA A 651 -2.79 -12.89 -6.29
CA ALA A 651 -2.84 -13.39 -7.67
C ALA A 651 -4.04 -14.32 -7.88
N ASP A 652 -4.43 -15.06 -6.85
CA ASP A 652 -5.60 -15.93 -6.84
C ASP A 652 -6.28 -15.93 -5.46
N PRO A 653 -7.24 -15.02 -5.23
CA PRO A 653 -7.98 -14.94 -3.97
C PRO A 653 -8.86 -16.16 -3.67
N ASP A 654 -9.12 -17.00 -4.68
CA ASP A 654 -9.93 -18.20 -4.53
C ASP A 654 -9.10 -19.40 -4.05
N ASP A 655 -7.77 -19.33 -4.18
CA ASP A 655 -6.85 -20.35 -3.69
C ASP A 655 -6.50 -20.07 -2.21
N VAL A 656 -7.28 -20.69 -1.33
CA VAL A 656 -7.18 -20.50 0.12
C VAL A 656 -6.58 -21.72 0.78
N VAL A 657 -5.48 -21.51 1.51
CA VAL A 657 -4.91 -22.46 2.45
C VAL A 657 -5.37 -22.13 3.86
N TYR A 658 -5.60 -23.16 4.66
CA TYR A 658 -6.02 -23.00 6.05
C TYR A 658 -4.95 -23.49 7.01
N VAL A 659 -4.64 -22.70 8.03
CA VAL A 659 -3.77 -23.08 9.13
C VAL A 659 -4.62 -23.25 10.37
N ALA A 660 -4.74 -24.49 10.84
CA ALA A 660 -5.36 -24.79 12.11
C ALA A 660 -4.36 -24.54 13.24
N VAL A 661 -4.76 -23.70 14.20
CA VAL A 661 -3.95 -23.32 15.36
C VAL A 661 -4.44 -24.09 16.57
N ALA A 662 -3.72 -25.15 16.95
CA ALA A 662 -4.10 -26.07 18.02
C ALA A 662 -3.75 -25.52 19.41
N ALA A 663 -4.72 -25.47 20.33
CA ALA A 663 -4.46 -25.10 21.72
C ALA A 663 -3.81 -26.22 22.53
N HIS A 664 -4.08 -27.48 22.20
CA HIS A 664 -3.70 -28.65 23.00
C HIS A 664 -3.24 -29.83 22.15
N ALA A 665 -2.60 -30.82 22.78
CA ALA A 665 -1.96 -31.94 22.10
C ALA A 665 -2.93 -32.93 21.44
N TRP A 666 -4.21 -32.95 21.85
CA TRP A 666 -5.24 -33.81 21.26
C TRP A 666 -5.85 -33.22 19.97
N THR A 667 -4.99 -32.74 19.07
CA THR A 667 -5.37 -32.21 17.76
C THR A 667 -4.44 -32.77 16.69
N ALA A 668 -4.99 -33.29 15.59
CA ALA A 668 -4.22 -33.85 14.48
C ALA A 668 -4.89 -33.57 13.12
N ILE A 669 -4.10 -33.62 12.05
CA ILE A 669 -4.58 -33.55 10.65
C ILE A 669 -4.64 -34.95 10.06
N THR A 670 -5.69 -35.24 9.30
CA THR A 670 -5.83 -36.50 8.56
C THR A 670 -4.92 -36.56 7.32
N ASP A 671 -4.34 -37.73 7.09
CA ASP A 671 -3.53 -38.04 5.92
C ASP A 671 -4.37 -38.32 4.64
N ALA A 672 -3.72 -38.72 3.55
CA ALA A 672 -4.37 -39.07 2.28
C ALA A 672 -5.39 -40.22 2.39
N ALA A 673 -5.26 -41.09 3.39
CA ALA A 673 -6.19 -42.18 3.67
C ALA A 673 -7.32 -41.76 4.64
N GLY A 674 -7.36 -40.49 5.04
CA GLY A 674 -8.30 -39.96 6.02
C GLY A 674 -7.94 -40.29 7.46
N THR A 675 -6.71 -40.72 7.74
CA THR A 675 -6.30 -41.20 9.07
C THR A 675 -5.60 -40.09 9.84
N ALA A 676 -6.04 -39.82 11.07
CA ALA A 676 -5.37 -38.98 12.05
C ALA A 676 -5.11 -39.79 13.32
N ARG A 677 -3.97 -39.54 13.97
CA ARG A 677 -3.59 -40.21 15.20
C ARG A 677 -3.59 -39.20 16.34
N LEU A 678 -4.29 -39.52 17.42
CA LEU A 678 -4.31 -38.74 18.65
C LEU A 678 -3.61 -39.54 19.75
N ASP A 679 -2.50 -39.02 20.27
CA ASP A 679 -1.70 -39.69 21.30
C ASP A 679 -2.01 -39.14 22.70
N GLY A 680 -1.88 -39.99 23.71
CA GLY A 680 -2.01 -39.62 25.12
C GLY A 680 -3.43 -39.29 25.55
N LEU A 681 -4.45 -39.96 25.02
CA LEU A 681 -5.85 -39.84 25.46
C LEU A 681 -6.11 -40.83 26.62
N PRO A 682 -6.46 -40.36 27.84
CA PRO A 682 -6.92 -41.22 28.92
C PRO A 682 -8.20 -41.99 28.57
N PRO A 683 -8.48 -43.14 29.20
CA PRO A 683 -9.81 -43.75 29.22
C PRO A 683 -10.91 -42.75 29.60
N GLY A 684 -11.96 -42.65 28.78
CA GLY A 684 -13.12 -41.80 28.99
C GLY A 684 -13.96 -41.60 27.72
N ARG A 685 -15.05 -40.87 27.88
CA ARG A 685 -15.93 -40.46 26.78
C ARG A 685 -15.46 -39.13 26.19
N TYR A 686 -15.19 -39.09 24.89
CA TYR A 686 -14.68 -37.90 24.19
C TYR A 686 -15.67 -37.39 23.16
N GLU A 687 -15.71 -36.07 23.02
CA GLU A 687 -16.29 -35.37 21.88
C GLU A 687 -15.18 -35.15 20.85
N LEU A 688 -15.29 -35.81 19.71
CA LEU A 688 -14.39 -35.65 18.56
C LEU A 688 -14.99 -34.62 17.61
N ARG A 689 -14.31 -33.48 17.47
CA ARG A 689 -14.66 -32.43 16.51
C ARG A 689 -13.80 -32.59 15.27
N VAL A 690 -14.45 -32.74 14.12
CA VAL A 690 -13.81 -32.84 12.81
C VAL A 690 -14.12 -31.56 12.04
N TRP A 691 -13.12 -30.70 11.92
CA TRP A 691 -13.19 -29.50 11.08
C TRP A 691 -12.57 -29.78 9.72
N PHE A 692 -13.16 -29.25 8.66
CA PHE A 692 -12.56 -29.29 7.32
C PHE A 692 -12.81 -27.98 6.56
N PRO A 693 -11.96 -27.64 5.58
CA PRO A 693 -12.09 -26.41 4.81
C PRO A 693 -13.43 -26.32 4.06
N PRO A 694 -14.00 -25.11 3.90
CA PRO A 694 -15.21 -24.92 3.09
C PRO A 694 -14.95 -25.27 1.61
N ALA A 695 -16.00 -25.70 0.91
CA ALA A 695 -15.94 -26.03 -0.53
C ALA A 695 -15.52 -24.83 -1.40
N ALA A 696 -15.89 -23.63 -0.98
CA ALA A 696 -15.56 -22.38 -1.67
C ALA A 696 -15.09 -21.31 -0.68
N PRO A 697 -14.22 -20.38 -1.11
CA PRO A 697 -13.80 -19.23 -0.32
C PRO A 697 -14.99 -18.45 0.22
N GLY A 698 -15.04 -18.20 1.53
CA GLY A 698 -16.13 -17.46 2.18
C GLY A 698 -17.41 -18.25 2.42
N GLY A 699 -17.43 -19.55 2.13
CA GLY A 699 -18.49 -20.47 2.58
C GLY A 699 -18.50 -20.66 4.11
N PRO A 700 -19.60 -21.20 4.67
CA PRO A 700 -19.67 -21.50 6.10
C PRO A 700 -18.60 -22.54 6.49
N ASP A 701 -17.98 -22.37 7.65
CA ASP A 701 -17.09 -23.39 8.24
C ASP A 701 -17.91 -24.62 8.63
N HIS A 702 -17.44 -25.81 8.28
CA HIS A 702 -18.09 -27.06 8.63
C HIS A 702 -17.30 -27.76 9.74
N THR A 703 -17.95 -27.92 10.90
CA THR A 703 -17.45 -28.74 12.00
C THR A 703 -18.47 -29.81 12.27
N ALA A 704 -18.06 -31.06 12.09
CA ALA A 704 -18.87 -32.20 12.47
C ALA A 704 -18.42 -32.72 13.85
N VAL A 705 -19.35 -33.26 14.62
CA VAL A 705 -19.10 -33.69 16.01
C VAL A 705 -19.57 -35.13 16.19
N ALA A 706 -18.67 -35.99 16.67
CA ALA A 706 -18.96 -37.37 17.03
C ALA A 706 -18.57 -37.63 18.50
N ARG A 707 -19.17 -38.64 19.14
CA ARG A 707 -18.86 -39.02 20.53
C ARG A 707 -18.37 -40.46 20.59
N ALA A 708 -17.16 -40.66 21.09
CA ALA A 708 -16.49 -41.96 21.13
C ALA A 708 -16.02 -42.31 22.55
N ASP A 709 -16.01 -43.60 22.90
CA ASP A 709 -15.53 -44.10 24.19
C ASP A 709 -14.12 -44.72 24.05
N VAL A 710 -13.11 -44.02 24.56
CA VAL A 710 -11.71 -44.49 24.64
C VAL A 710 -11.57 -45.21 25.99
N PRO A 711 -11.00 -46.42 26.15
CA PRO A 711 -10.18 -47.23 25.25
C PRO A 711 -10.94 -48.42 24.64
N ALA A 712 -12.28 -48.48 24.79
CA ALA A 712 -13.11 -49.51 24.16
C ALA A 712 -12.95 -49.49 22.62
N GLU A 713 -12.70 -48.30 22.09
CA GLU A 713 -12.37 -48.07 20.69
C GLU A 713 -10.87 -47.76 20.54
N SER A 714 -10.09 -48.74 20.08
CA SER A 714 -8.69 -48.52 19.66
C SER A 714 -8.59 -47.78 18.31
N ARG A 715 -9.70 -47.73 17.58
CA ARG A 715 -9.85 -47.04 16.31
C ARG A 715 -11.29 -46.57 16.15
N VAL A 716 -11.47 -45.29 15.85
CA VAL A 716 -12.77 -44.64 15.64
C VAL A 716 -12.90 -44.33 14.15
N VAL A 717 -14.01 -44.74 13.52
CA VAL A 717 -14.31 -44.39 12.13
C VAL A 717 -15.45 -43.38 12.12
N ILE A 718 -15.19 -42.19 11.60
CA ILE A 718 -16.15 -41.11 11.46
C ILE A 718 -16.54 -41.00 9.99
N ALA A 719 -17.78 -41.34 9.67
CA ALA A 719 -18.35 -41.10 8.35
C ALA A 719 -19.02 -39.73 8.32
N LEU A 720 -18.64 -38.91 7.33
CA LEU A 720 -19.29 -37.63 7.07
C LEU A 720 -20.50 -37.86 6.16
N GLU A 721 -21.70 -37.57 6.65
CA GLU A 721 -22.96 -37.73 5.91
C GLU A 721 -23.39 -36.38 5.31
N GLY A 722 -23.55 -36.32 3.99
CA GLY A 722 -23.95 -35.09 3.29
C GLY A 722 -23.70 -35.11 1.78
N GLY A 723 -24.73 -34.74 1.02
CA GLY A 723 -24.65 -34.33 -0.39
C GLY A 723 -24.60 -32.80 -0.53
N PRO A 724 -24.20 -32.26 -1.69
CA PRO A 724 -24.05 -30.81 -1.87
C PRO A 724 -25.37 -30.05 -1.71
N ARG A 725 -25.29 -28.83 -1.14
CA ARG A 725 -26.26 -27.75 -1.39
C ARG A 725 -25.68 -26.80 -2.43
#